data_AF-A0A178ZJ21-F1
#
_entry.id   AF-A0A178ZJ21-F1
#
_cell.length_a   1.000
_cell.length_b   1.000
_cell.length_c   1.000
_cell.angle_alpha   90.00
_cell.angle_beta   90.00
_cell.angle_gamma   90.00
#
_symmetry.space_group_name_H-M   'P 1'
#
loop_
_entity.id
_entity.type
_entity.pdbx_description
1 polymer ?
#
loop_
_entity_poly.entity_id
_entity_poly.type
_entity_poly.pdbx_seq_one_letter_code
_entity_poly.pdbx_strand_id
1 'polypeptide(L)'
;MTAAPAKMPALMSIIDLRGSATGSASRDCPRKRKRRWHPKVLTGCLRCKQRRTKCSEEHPNCARCIKLGLPCPGYKVPVARIFEYQPRSALQFDSELEKTRYQYFVEVGSRILATFQLNSMPFWTQLAPQLGFRHDAVRHGLTALGALQAPFHNITVAEMQAQARPEISALAMSHAHKAMHMVRTADPVTLPIEVSLTCCMLFLAMQFWIEKTSSATVHIMAAYRIVQEKFGIETSLGARTPDMPHEFAATFIPTLDELINHACTFSDNFPPPGSGIPANYHLDYDVGQMCSIPDATGALDAVDRLLKCVLRATSMPEMPYYLEKKIAAAFECLSHKLQELLDTDILSGDEFDYIHLCLHLRVANVMFLTIGSPDEAIFDAYDTDFSFIVDSCSRIIHLNGADPRRKQSVLRPSLGVLSPLFFVATRCRQPRLRREALELLHEASVSERGWTSCMAFAIARFVIREEEVGLDGLRVEDKPADRIHRRIRLHVIQACNRSRTATITYFVFGEGHQDTILFSPVVSTSESGSKGIVQYTATIPYPSHPSVEIDGVTCQMSQKVLRACGYSSITLFRQRLKCHFSVHGNALSHKRKSQIAREFRLSETAFLHDAPFPGQPRQLEIFTETGEEVPFAGHPVIGVAYYIFSYLERMHYGGPADRDTQKQTAVLLTKAGRIPIFFNPYRQVAACAVPFDYHIHSHRVPIEKIISTQPQVQIVPTIDKERDKTFPLVSIVKGMTFVLVDFSENAEIFSALQAGKSPEVELDAEWSPSFVGCLYYKLVAKSEQPGEPAIHNVQARMISHGIEDPGTGSACCALACYLALKEAGSSSEPKNPAEEATDKETADSELTKKAEELKLGEEKTERKVFGIQQGVEMGRLCTIAVEVDIKTDAHGKTSIANVILSGRANMHLKGEILGF
;
A
#
# COMPACT_ATOMS: atom_id res chain seq x y z
N MET A 1 -64.03 17.71 -29.03
CA MET A 1 -64.53 17.92 -30.41
C MET A 1 -63.39 18.62 -31.17
N THR A 2 -62.51 17.85 -31.85
CA THR A 2 -62.49 17.65 -33.33
C THR A 2 -62.26 18.97 -34.08
N ALA A 3 -61.33 19.15 -35.02
CA ALA A 3 -60.58 18.23 -35.86
C ALA A 3 -59.36 18.94 -36.51
N ALA A 4 -58.47 18.12 -37.09
CA ALA A 4 -57.33 18.46 -37.94
C ALA A 4 -57.71 19.09 -39.30
N PRO A 5 -56.73 19.38 -40.17
CA PRO A 5 -56.93 19.33 -41.61
C PRO A 5 -56.02 18.30 -42.33
N ALA A 6 -56.60 17.76 -43.41
CA ALA A 6 -56.12 16.76 -44.37
C ALA A 6 -55.42 17.43 -45.59
N LYS A 7 -54.30 16.87 -46.08
CA LYS A 7 -54.08 16.12 -47.35
C LYS A 7 -54.50 16.73 -48.71
N MET A 8 -53.50 16.68 -49.63
CA MET A 8 -53.52 16.37 -51.10
C MET A 8 -53.90 17.47 -52.12
N PRO A 9 -53.60 17.35 -53.45
CA PRO A 9 -52.49 16.69 -54.19
C PRO A 9 -52.01 17.43 -55.51
N ALA A 10 -51.09 16.76 -56.25
CA ALA A 10 -51.01 16.60 -57.73
C ALA A 10 -50.13 17.50 -58.66
N LEU A 11 -49.09 16.83 -59.22
CA LEU A 11 -48.68 16.62 -60.64
C LEU A 11 -48.75 17.68 -61.78
N MET A 12 -47.74 17.58 -62.67
CA MET A 12 -47.54 18.11 -64.05
C MET A 12 -47.09 19.58 -64.18
N SER A 13 -46.24 20.06 -65.11
CA SER A 13 -45.53 19.58 -66.33
C SER A 13 -44.43 20.62 -66.67
N ILE A 14 -43.47 20.38 -67.58
CA ILE A 14 -43.29 21.08 -68.88
C ILE A 14 -42.10 20.46 -69.67
N ILE A 15 -42.25 20.50 -71.00
CA ILE A 15 -41.54 19.85 -72.10
C ILE A 15 -40.46 20.78 -72.71
N ASP A 16 -39.45 20.22 -73.41
CA ASP A 16 -38.84 20.65 -74.72
C ASP A 16 -37.33 20.30 -74.78
N LEU A 17 -36.65 19.91 -75.87
CA LEU A 17 -36.94 19.61 -77.29
C LEU A 17 -35.61 19.12 -77.96
N ARG A 18 -35.72 18.38 -79.08
CA ARG A 18 -34.70 18.05 -80.13
C ARG A 18 -33.66 16.95 -79.79
N GLY A 19 -33.36 15.98 -80.65
CA GLY A 19 -33.76 15.70 -82.04
C GLY A 19 -33.26 14.32 -82.49
N SER A 20 -33.90 13.77 -83.51
CA SER A 20 -33.69 12.45 -84.11
C SER A 20 -32.51 12.41 -85.08
N ALA A 21 -31.75 11.31 -85.09
CA ALA A 21 -31.05 10.83 -86.27
C ALA A 21 -31.07 9.30 -86.32
N THR A 22 -31.53 8.79 -87.46
CA THR A 22 -31.63 7.40 -87.91
C THR A 22 -30.28 6.87 -88.40
N GLY A 23 -30.12 5.53 -88.45
CA GLY A 23 -29.15 4.91 -89.36
C GLY A 23 -28.24 3.85 -88.73
N SER A 24 -28.48 2.60 -89.13
CA SER A 24 -27.75 1.37 -88.81
C SER A 24 -26.29 1.32 -89.29
N ALA A 25 -25.38 0.82 -88.45
CA ALA A 25 -24.21 0.07 -88.88
C ALA A 25 -23.64 -0.81 -87.74
N SER A 26 -23.56 -2.11 -88.00
CA SER A 26 -22.90 -3.13 -87.18
C SER A 26 -21.41 -2.85 -87.00
N ARG A 27 -20.88 -2.96 -85.76
CA ARG A 27 -19.47 -3.27 -85.45
C ARG A 27 -19.29 -3.63 -83.96
N ASP A 28 -18.64 -4.78 -83.77
CA ASP A 28 -18.03 -5.38 -82.58
C ASP A 28 -18.32 -4.83 -81.18
N CYS A 29 -18.82 -5.74 -80.33
CA CYS A 29 -18.95 -5.55 -78.90
C CYS A 29 -17.56 -5.52 -78.22
N PRO A 30 -17.16 -4.45 -77.51
CA PRO A 30 -15.97 -4.48 -76.68
C PRO A 30 -16.23 -5.43 -75.51
N ARG A 31 -15.34 -6.40 -75.29
CA ARG A 31 -15.36 -7.25 -74.09
C ARG A 31 -15.37 -6.38 -72.83
N LYS A 32 -16.52 -6.27 -72.16
CA LYS A 32 -16.62 -5.67 -70.82
C LYS A 32 -15.70 -6.44 -69.87
N ARG A 33 -14.65 -5.77 -69.37
CA ARG A 33 -13.83 -6.27 -68.26
C ARG A 33 -14.76 -6.57 -67.08
N LYS A 34 -15.00 -7.86 -66.79
CA LYS A 34 -15.65 -8.29 -65.56
C LYS A 34 -14.77 -7.85 -64.38
N ARG A 35 -15.27 -6.95 -63.54
CA ARG A 35 -14.64 -6.63 -62.25
C ARG A 35 -14.62 -7.90 -61.42
N ARG A 36 -13.42 -8.45 -61.17
CA ARG A 36 -13.25 -9.51 -60.16
C ARG A 36 -13.63 -8.92 -58.80
N TRP A 37 -14.63 -9.52 -58.17
CA TRP A 37 -14.99 -9.22 -56.80
C TRP A 37 -13.85 -9.72 -55.90
N HIS A 38 -13.37 -8.87 -55.00
CA HIS A 38 -12.40 -9.25 -53.99
C HIS A 38 -12.94 -8.86 -52.61
N PRO A 39 -12.74 -9.70 -51.58
CA PRO A 39 -13.13 -9.38 -50.22
C PRO A 39 -12.43 -8.08 -49.77
N LYS A 40 -13.22 -7.16 -49.20
CA LYS A 40 -12.70 -5.88 -48.69
C LYS A 40 -11.92 -6.16 -47.41
N VAL A 41 -10.61 -5.95 -47.45
CA VAL A 41 -9.77 -5.94 -46.25
C VAL A 41 -9.95 -4.62 -45.51
N LEU A 42 -10.42 -4.70 -44.26
CA LEU A 42 -10.70 -3.57 -43.37
C LEU A 42 -9.43 -2.94 -42.79
N THR A 43 -8.28 -3.61 -42.92
CA THR A 43 -6.97 -3.28 -42.32
C THR A 43 -6.04 -2.50 -43.23
N GLY A 44 -6.39 -2.25 -44.50
CA GLY A 44 -5.50 -1.54 -45.44
C GLY A 44 -5.18 -0.08 -45.09
N CYS A 45 -4.01 0.41 -45.52
CA CYS A 45 -3.55 1.78 -45.29
C CYS A 45 -4.50 2.83 -45.91
N LEU A 46 -4.50 4.05 -45.37
CA LEU A 46 -5.46 5.10 -45.78
C LEU A 46 -5.38 5.42 -47.28
N ARG A 47 -4.17 5.39 -47.85
CA ARG A 47 -3.95 5.71 -49.26
C ARG A 47 -4.41 4.59 -50.20
N CYS A 48 -4.20 3.33 -49.86
CA CYS A 48 -4.75 2.20 -50.63
C CYS A 48 -6.29 2.15 -50.56
N LYS A 49 -6.86 2.53 -49.40
CA LYS A 49 -8.32 2.67 -49.22
C LYS A 49 -8.91 3.80 -50.06
N GLN A 50 -8.31 4.99 -50.05
CA GLN A 50 -8.72 6.12 -50.91
C GLN A 50 -8.70 5.73 -52.39
N ARG A 51 -7.67 5.00 -52.80
CA ARG A 51 -7.51 4.52 -54.17
C ARG A 51 -8.38 3.31 -54.52
N ARG A 52 -9.13 2.77 -53.54
CA ARG A 52 -9.99 1.58 -53.68
C ARG A 52 -9.24 0.37 -54.26
N THR A 53 -7.98 0.20 -53.85
CA THR A 53 -7.12 -0.93 -54.21
C THR A 53 -6.74 -1.74 -52.97
N LYS A 54 -6.62 -3.07 -53.10
CA LYS A 54 -6.18 -3.94 -51.99
C LYS A 54 -4.80 -3.50 -51.47
N CYS A 55 -4.63 -3.37 -50.16
CA CYS A 55 -3.36 -3.03 -49.52
C CYS A 55 -2.52 -4.31 -49.31
N SER A 56 -1.19 -4.18 -49.24
CA SER A 56 -0.28 -5.28 -48.89
C SER A 56 -0.05 -5.42 -47.38
N GLU A 57 -0.49 -4.43 -46.57
CA GLU A 57 -0.52 -4.48 -45.09
C GLU A 57 0.85 -4.59 -44.39
N GLU A 58 1.96 -4.43 -45.13
CA GLU A 58 3.30 -4.34 -44.53
C GLU A 58 3.51 -3.01 -43.78
N HIS A 59 4.19 -3.08 -42.63
CA HIS A 59 4.51 -1.94 -41.78
C HIS A 59 6.00 -1.61 -41.88
N PRO A 60 6.41 -0.33 -41.81
CA PRO A 60 5.61 0.89 -41.56
C PRO A 60 4.89 1.45 -42.81
N ASN A 61 5.30 1.03 -44.02
CA ASN A 61 4.76 1.49 -45.30
C ASN A 61 4.38 0.30 -46.17
N CYS A 62 3.18 0.28 -46.76
CA CYS A 62 2.80 -0.84 -47.63
C CYS A 62 3.61 -0.82 -48.95
N ALA A 63 4.06 -1.99 -49.43
CA ALA A 63 4.82 -2.13 -50.68
C ALA A 63 4.14 -1.49 -51.88
N ARG A 64 2.80 -1.42 -51.91
CA ARG A 64 2.07 -0.81 -53.02
C ARG A 64 2.17 0.72 -53.05
N CYS A 65 2.32 1.38 -51.90
CA CYS A 65 2.62 2.82 -51.85
C CYS A 65 4.09 3.08 -52.20
N ILE A 66 5.01 2.25 -51.69
CA ILE A 66 6.45 2.32 -51.99
C ILE A 66 6.71 2.18 -53.48
N LYS A 67 6.13 1.15 -54.12
CA LYS A 67 6.30 0.87 -55.55
C LYS A 67 5.80 1.98 -56.47
N LEU A 68 4.94 2.88 -55.97
CA LEU A 68 4.40 4.00 -56.72
C LEU A 68 5.06 5.33 -56.36
N GLY A 69 6.09 5.32 -55.51
CA GLY A 69 6.78 6.53 -55.06
C GLY A 69 5.91 7.46 -54.22
N LEU A 70 4.81 6.97 -53.65
CA LEU A 70 3.88 7.78 -52.86
C LEU A 70 4.12 7.55 -51.36
N PRO A 71 4.20 8.62 -50.53
CA PRO A 71 4.32 8.46 -49.08
C PRO A 71 3.08 7.74 -48.52
N CYS A 72 3.29 6.76 -47.64
CA CYS A 72 2.19 6.01 -47.04
C CYS A 72 1.79 6.68 -45.71
N PRO A 73 0.57 7.22 -45.58
CA PRO A 73 0.11 7.93 -44.37
C PRO A 73 -0.21 6.98 -43.19
N GLY A 74 0.29 5.75 -43.22
CA GLY A 74 0.01 4.73 -42.19
C GLY A 74 -1.37 4.07 -42.26
N TYR A 75 -1.62 3.26 -41.22
CA TYR A 75 -2.84 2.47 -41.00
C TYR A 75 -3.69 3.16 -39.93
N LYS A 76 -5.02 3.11 -40.07
CA LYS A 76 -5.92 3.60 -39.02
C LYS A 76 -5.92 2.59 -37.87
N VAL A 77 -5.48 3.01 -36.68
CA VAL A 77 -5.78 2.28 -35.44
C VAL A 77 -7.30 2.32 -35.24
N PRO A 78 -7.97 1.20 -34.88
CA PRO A 78 -9.41 1.23 -34.61
C PRO A 78 -9.68 2.12 -33.40
N VAL A 79 -10.26 3.30 -33.63
CA VAL A 79 -10.92 4.06 -32.57
C VAL A 79 -12.25 3.35 -32.33
N ALA A 80 -12.43 2.76 -31.15
CA ALA A 80 -13.72 2.22 -30.74
C ALA A 80 -14.76 3.36 -30.76
N ARG A 81 -15.70 3.30 -31.69
CA ARG A 81 -16.79 4.28 -31.82
C ARG A 81 -17.97 3.84 -30.96
N ILE A 82 -17.92 4.16 -29.67
CA ILE A 82 -18.90 3.76 -28.64
C ILE A 82 -20.20 4.60 -28.72
N PHE A 83 -20.24 5.67 -29.53
CA PHE A 83 -21.32 6.68 -29.54
C PHE A 83 -22.23 6.73 -30.77
N GLU A 84 -22.19 5.77 -31.69
CA GLU A 84 -23.24 5.68 -32.73
C GLU A 84 -24.49 4.97 -32.15
N TYR A 85 -25.63 5.68 -32.12
CA TYR A 85 -26.94 5.14 -31.75
C TYR A 85 -27.35 4.02 -32.72
N GLN A 86 -27.39 2.78 -32.23
CA GLN A 86 -28.10 1.69 -32.90
C GLN A 86 -29.50 1.52 -32.27
N PRO A 87 -30.55 1.28 -33.06
CA PRO A 87 -31.91 1.17 -32.57
C PRO A 87 -32.06 0.00 -31.59
N ARG A 88 -32.78 0.27 -30.50
CA ARG A 88 -33.02 -0.57 -29.31
C ARG A 88 -33.56 -1.97 -29.68
N SER A 89 -32.76 -3.03 -29.50
CA SER A 89 -33.30 -4.36 -29.26
C SER A 89 -33.78 -4.43 -27.80
N ALA A 90 -35.00 -4.90 -27.57
CA ALA A 90 -35.54 -5.06 -26.21
C ALA A 90 -34.62 -5.98 -25.39
N LEU A 91 -34.28 -5.58 -24.16
CA LEU A 91 -33.57 -6.44 -23.23
C LEU A 91 -34.38 -7.72 -22.99
N GLN A 92 -33.76 -8.87 -23.24
CA GLN A 92 -34.33 -10.17 -22.91
C GLN A 92 -33.80 -10.61 -21.53
N PHE A 93 -34.73 -11.01 -20.66
CA PHE A 93 -34.45 -11.56 -19.33
C PHE A 93 -35.10 -12.94 -19.24
N ASP A 94 -34.47 -13.86 -18.52
CA ASP A 94 -34.95 -15.25 -18.43
C ASP A 94 -36.18 -15.36 -17.52
N SER A 95 -36.38 -14.41 -16.61
CA SER A 95 -37.55 -14.31 -15.75
C SER A 95 -37.94 -12.87 -15.40
N GLU A 96 -39.21 -12.66 -15.04
CA GLU A 96 -39.66 -11.35 -14.52
C GLU A 96 -38.93 -10.96 -13.23
N LEU A 97 -38.54 -11.93 -12.39
CA LEU A 97 -37.75 -11.65 -11.19
C LEU A 97 -36.39 -11.03 -11.53
N GLU A 98 -35.68 -11.57 -12.52
CA GLU A 98 -34.39 -11.01 -12.98
C GLU A 98 -34.54 -9.58 -13.48
N LYS A 99 -35.58 -9.33 -14.28
CA LYS A 99 -35.92 -8.01 -14.81
C LYS A 99 -36.20 -7.02 -13.69
N THR A 100 -37.00 -7.41 -12.69
CA THR A 100 -37.28 -6.56 -11.52
C THR A 100 -36.01 -6.26 -10.72
N ARG A 101 -35.11 -7.22 -10.51
CA ARG A 101 -33.84 -6.96 -9.79
C ARG A 101 -32.89 -6.05 -10.57
N TYR A 102 -32.79 -6.23 -11.88
CA TYR A 102 -32.02 -5.33 -12.74
C TYR A 102 -32.58 -3.91 -12.72
N GLN A 103 -33.90 -3.75 -12.90
CA GLN A 103 -34.58 -2.45 -12.86
C GLN A 103 -34.40 -1.77 -11.50
N TYR A 104 -34.54 -2.53 -10.41
CA TYR A 104 -34.29 -2.03 -9.06
C TYR A 104 -32.89 -1.44 -8.93
N PHE A 105 -31.85 -2.14 -9.40
CA PHE A 105 -30.50 -1.60 -9.35
C PHE A 105 -30.38 -0.31 -10.17
N VAL A 106 -30.86 -0.31 -11.41
CA VAL A 106 -30.74 0.85 -12.30
C VAL A 106 -31.45 2.08 -11.72
N GLU A 107 -32.66 1.91 -11.18
CA GLU A 107 -33.50 3.01 -10.70
C GLU A 107 -33.13 3.49 -9.29
N VAL A 108 -32.75 2.55 -8.41
CA VAL A 108 -32.60 2.77 -6.97
C VAL A 108 -31.19 2.41 -6.48
N GLY A 109 -30.74 1.18 -6.71
CA GLY A 109 -29.46 0.68 -6.18
C GLY A 109 -28.21 1.45 -6.64
N SER A 110 -28.22 1.95 -7.87
CA SER A 110 -27.16 2.76 -8.48
C SER A 110 -26.94 4.07 -7.73
N ARG A 111 -28.03 4.75 -7.33
CA ARG A 111 -27.98 6.00 -6.58
C ARG A 111 -27.45 5.76 -5.17
N ILE A 112 -27.89 4.68 -4.53
CA ILE A 112 -27.41 4.29 -3.20
C ILE A 112 -25.90 4.07 -3.20
N LEU A 113 -25.36 3.33 -4.18
CA LEU A 113 -23.90 3.12 -4.25
C LEU A 113 -23.15 4.42 -4.50
N ALA A 114 -23.70 5.27 -5.35
CA ALA A 114 -23.05 6.49 -5.73
C ALA A 114 -23.12 7.61 -4.68
N THR A 115 -24.11 7.61 -3.79
CA THR A 115 -24.18 8.60 -2.71
C THR A 115 -23.17 8.36 -1.60
N PHE A 116 -22.51 7.19 -1.58
CA PHE A 116 -21.29 7.03 -0.78
C PHE A 116 -20.12 7.85 -1.33
N GLN A 117 -20.14 8.20 -2.62
CA GLN A 117 -19.02 8.80 -3.37
C GLN A 117 -19.52 9.58 -4.60
N LEU A 118 -19.77 10.88 -4.48
CA LEU A 118 -20.42 11.68 -5.53
C LEU A 118 -19.68 11.66 -6.87
N ASN A 119 -18.35 11.60 -6.85
CA ASN A 119 -17.52 11.48 -8.05
C ASN A 119 -17.84 10.21 -8.88
N SER A 120 -18.42 9.19 -8.25
CA SER A 120 -18.82 7.94 -8.91
C SER A 120 -20.27 7.94 -9.42
N MET A 121 -21.06 9.00 -9.16
CA MET A 121 -22.45 9.11 -9.62
C MET A 121 -22.60 8.85 -11.13
N PRO A 122 -21.83 9.50 -12.02
CA PRO A 122 -21.95 9.26 -13.45
C PRO A 122 -21.65 7.80 -13.83
N PHE A 123 -20.75 7.14 -13.10
CA PHE A 123 -20.43 5.74 -13.34
C PHE A 123 -21.61 4.83 -13.02
N TRP A 124 -22.13 4.91 -11.79
CA TRP A 124 -23.18 3.99 -11.32
C TRP A 124 -24.54 4.25 -11.96
N THR A 125 -24.90 5.52 -12.17
CA THR A 125 -26.25 5.88 -12.64
C THR A 125 -26.39 5.92 -14.16
N GLN A 126 -25.28 6.05 -14.89
CA GLN A 126 -25.30 6.18 -16.35
C GLN A 126 -24.46 5.10 -17.02
N LEU A 127 -23.15 5.09 -16.78
CA LEU A 127 -22.23 4.27 -17.58
C LEU A 127 -22.39 2.77 -17.35
N ALA A 128 -22.41 2.32 -16.09
CA ALA A 128 -22.57 0.90 -15.77
C ALA A 128 -23.91 0.35 -16.31
N PRO A 129 -25.07 1.02 -16.11
CA PRO A 129 -26.33 0.63 -16.77
C PRO A 129 -26.20 0.56 -18.30
N GLN A 130 -25.64 1.57 -18.96
CA GLN A 130 -25.46 1.58 -20.42
C GLN A 130 -24.61 0.40 -20.92
N LEU A 131 -23.56 0.03 -20.19
CA LEU A 131 -22.76 -1.15 -20.48
C LEU A 131 -23.54 -2.44 -20.23
N GLY A 132 -24.36 -2.51 -19.18
CA GLY A 132 -25.26 -3.63 -18.92
C GLY A 132 -26.33 -3.83 -20.00
N PHE A 133 -26.73 -2.76 -20.69
CA PHE A 133 -27.59 -2.89 -21.87
C PHE A 133 -26.88 -3.61 -23.03
N ARG A 134 -25.59 -3.34 -23.24
CA ARG A 134 -24.81 -3.82 -24.40
C ARG A 134 -24.07 -5.13 -24.16
N HIS A 135 -23.72 -5.43 -22.91
CA HIS A 135 -22.86 -6.55 -22.55
C HIS A 135 -23.48 -7.37 -21.41
N ASP A 136 -23.73 -8.65 -21.69
CA ASP A 136 -24.42 -9.57 -20.78
C ASP A 136 -23.63 -9.82 -19.48
N ALA A 137 -22.29 -9.80 -19.52
CA ALA A 137 -21.45 -9.93 -18.32
C ALA A 137 -21.73 -8.80 -17.31
N VAL A 138 -21.82 -7.56 -17.80
CA VAL A 138 -22.18 -6.39 -16.97
C VAL A 138 -23.63 -6.49 -16.53
N ARG A 139 -24.55 -6.90 -17.41
CA ARG A 139 -25.96 -7.09 -17.08
C ARG A 139 -26.15 -8.03 -15.90
N HIS A 140 -25.53 -9.20 -15.96
CA HIS A 140 -25.57 -10.17 -14.87
C HIS A 140 -24.97 -9.60 -13.58
N GLY A 141 -23.88 -8.83 -13.66
CA GLY A 141 -23.33 -8.17 -12.48
C GLY A 141 -24.29 -7.14 -11.85
N LEU A 142 -24.95 -6.31 -12.66
CA LEU A 142 -25.96 -5.36 -12.17
C LEU A 142 -27.19 -6.07 -11.58
N THR A 143 -27.66 -7.15 -12.21
CA THR A 143 -28.75 -7.98 -11.69
C THR A 143 -28.37 -8.62 -10.35
N ALA A 144 -27.13 -9.08 -10.20
CA ALA A 144 -26.63 -9.65 -8.95
C ALA A 144 -26.64 -8.60 -7.82
N LEU A 145 -26.14 -7.39 -8.06
CA LEU A 145 -26.20 -6.30 -7.08
C LEU A 145 -27.64 -5.90 -6.75
N GLY A 146 -28.52 -5.82 -7.74
CA GLY A 146 -29.94 -5.56 -7.52
C GLY A 146 -30.61 -6.65 -6.68
N ALA A 147 -30.23 -7.92 -6.88
CA ALA A 147 -30.71 -9.04 -6.07
C ALA A 147 -30.16 -9.02 -4.64
N LEU A 148 -28.95 -8.49 -4.43
CA LEU A 148 -28.36 -8.29 -3.09
C LEU A 148 -29.00 -7.12 -2.36
N GLN A 149 -29.26 -5.99 -3.03
CA GLN A 149 -29.71 -4.76 -2.40
C GLN A 149 -31.24 -4.70 -2.19
N ALA A 150 -32.02 -5.18 -3.15
CA ALA A 150 -33.47 -5.05 -3.12
C ALA A 150 -34.15 -5.63 -1.87
N PRO A 151 -33.69 -6.76 -1.28
CA PRO A 151 -34.23 -7.25 -0.02
C PRO A 151 -34.09 -6.24 1.12
N PHE A 152 -33.06 -5.39 1.13
CA PHE A 152 -32.84 -4.40 2.18
C PHE A 152 -33.54 -3.06 1.92
N HIS A 153 -34.26 -2.93 0.81
CA HIS A 153 -34.94 -1.70 0.46
C HIS A 153 -36.17 -1.48 1.35
N ASN A 154 -36.22 -0.31 2.00
CA ASN A 154 -37.29 0.06 2.93
C ASN A 154 -37.47 -0.89 4.13
N ILE A 155 -36.52 -1.81 4.35
CA ILE A 155 -36.42 -2.54 5.61
C ILE A 155 -35.74 -1.60 6.60
N THR A 156 -36.38 -1.39 7.74
CA THR A 156 -35.76 -0.67 8.84
C THR A 156 -34.71 -1.55 9.52
N VAL A 157 -33.72 -0.93 10.15
CA VAL A 157 -32.75 -1.64 11.00
C VAL A 157 -33.48 -2.57 11.98
N ALA A 158 -34.55 -2.12 12.66
CA ALA A 158 -35.37 -2.93 13.58
C ALA A 158 -36.07 -4.14 12.94
N GLU A 159 -36.56 -4.03 11.70
CA GLU A 159 -37.23 -5.14 10.99
C GLU A 159 -36.23 -6.17 10.45
N MET A 160 -35.08 -5.71 9.95
CA MET A 160 -33.97 -6.58 9.55
C MET A 160 -33.48 -7.44 10.72
N GLN A 161 -33.63 -6.92 11.93
CA GLN A 161 -33.19 -7.51 13.20
C GLN A 161 -34.17 -8.51 13.79
N ALA A 162 -35.46 -8.32 13.56
CA ALA A 162 -36.52 -9.21 14.02
C ALA A 162 -36.70 -10.44 13.11
N GLN A 163 -36.22 -10.37 11.88
CA GLN A 163 -36.27 -11.46 10.89
C GLN A 163 -34.88 -12.08 10.74
N ALA A 164 -34.82 -13.40 10.51
CA ALA A 164 -33.58 -14.01 10.03
C ALA A 164 -33.18 -13.29 8.74
N ARG A 165 -31.94 -12.80 8.67
CA ARG A 165 -31.41 -12.09 7.50
C ARG A 165 -31.71 -12.94 6.25
N PRO A 166 -32.27 -12.37 5.17
CA PRO A 166 -32.54 -13.17 3.97
C PRO A 166 -31.22 -13.79 3.50
N GLU A 167 -31.18 -15.12 3.41
CA GLU A 167 -30.03 -15.86 2.87
C GLU A 167 -29.59 -15.19 1.56
N ILE A 168 -28.27 -15.04 1.36
CA ILE A 168 -27.70 -14.46 0.14
C ILE A 168 -28.42 -15.11 -1.03
N SER A 169 -29.15 -14.28 -1.79
CA SER A 169 -30.09 -14.80 -2.78
C SER A 169 -29.36 -15.74 -3.73
N ALA A 170 -29.84 -16.98 -3.88
CA ALA A 170 -29.32 -17.92 -4.86
C ALA A 170 -29.27 -17.29 -6.27
N LEU A 171 -30.19 -16.36 -6.55
CA LEU A 171 -30.21 -15.53 -7.75
C LEU A 171 -28.97 -14.62 -7.85
N ALA A 172 -28.60 -13.94 -6.77
CA ALA A 172 -27.42 -13.07 -6.73
C ALA A 172 -26.13 -13.88 -7.01
N MET A 173 -25.95 -15.01 -6.34
CA MET A 173 -24.78 -15.88 -6.57
C MET A 173 -24.75 -16.44 -7.99
N SER A 174 -25.91 -16.90 -8.50
CA SER A 174 -26.03 -17.40 -9.87
C SER A 174 -25.59 -16.35 -10.90
N HIS A 175 -26.09 -15.12 -10.80
CA HIS A 175 -25.71 -14.06 -11.73
C HIS A 175 -24.27 -13.56 -11.54
N ALA A 176 -23.75 -13.52 -10.31
CA ALA A 176 -22.34 -13.23 -10.07
C ALA A 176 -21.44 -14.27 -10.76
N HIS A 177 -21.77 -15.57 -10.65
CA HIS A 177 -21.07 -16.65 -11.34
C HIS A 177 -21.17 -16.54 -12.86
N LYS A 178 -22.36 -16.25 -13.41
CA LYS A 178 -22.54 -16.02 -14.85
C LYS A 178 -21.65 -14.88 -15.34
N ALA A 179 -21.66 -13.73 -14.65
CA ALA A 179 -20.82 -12.59 -15.00
C ALA A 179 -19.32 -12.93 -14.99
N MET A 180 -18.83 -13.59 -13.93
CA MET A 180 -17.43 -14.04 -13.84
C MET A 180 -17.07 -15.04 -14.94
N HIS A 181 -17.95 -15.99 -15.23
CA HIS A 181 -17.72 -16.99 -16.28
C HIS A 181 -17.60 -16.32 -17.66
N MET A 182 -18.46 -15.36 -17.97
CA MET A 182 -18.43 -14.64 -19.25
C MET A 182 -17.16 -13.81 -19.42
N VAL A 183 -16.69 -13.14 -18.36
CA VAL A 183 -15.41 -12.41 -18.42
C VAL A 183 -14.23 -13.37 -18.57
N ARG A 184 -14.24 -14.52 -17.86
CA ARG A 184 -13.15 -15.51 -17.90
C ARG A 184 -13.04 -16.24 -19.23
N THR A 185 -14.15 -16.42 -19.93
CA THR A 185 -14.21 -17.14 -21.21
C THR A 185 -14.17 -16.24 -22.44
N ALA A 186 -14.26 -14.91 -22.25
CA ALA A 186 -14.12 -13.95 -23.32
C ALA A 186 -12.69 -13.94 -23.89
N ASP A 187 -12.56 -13.73 -25.20
CA ASP A 187 -11.27 -13.51 -25.84
C ASP A 187 -10.69 -12.14 -25.40
N PRO A 188 -9.52 -12.10 -24.72
CA PRO A 188 -8.91 -10.87 -24.23
C PRO A 188 -8.69 -9.80 -25.30
N VAL A 189 -8.53 -10.20 -26.57
CA VAL A 189 -8.29 -9.27 -27.68
C VAL A 189 -9.57 -8.54 -28.10
N THR A 190 -10.73 -9.14 -27.84
CA THR A 190 -12.04 -8.61 -28.29
C THR A 190 -12.87 -8.01 -27.16
N LEU A 191 -12.57 -8.34 -25.90
CA LEU A 191 -13.28 -7.82 -24.74
C LEU A 191 -12.97 -6.33 -24.54
N PRO A 192 -13.98 -5.43 -24.54
CA PRO A 192 -13.74 -4.03 -24.28
C PRO A 192 -13.16 -3.80 -22.87
N ILE A 193 -12.24 -2.84 -22.74
CA ILE A 193 -11.63 -2.51 -21.45
C ILE A 193 -12.69 -2.03 -20.45
N GLU A 194 -13.68 -1.29 -20.94
CA GLU A 194 -14.76 -0.70 -20.15
C GLU A 194 -15.58 -1.80 -19.48
N VAL A 195 -15.84 -2.89 -20.20
CA VAL A 195 -16.53 -4.07 -19.66
C VAL A 195 -15.71 -4.72 -18.56
N SER A 196 -14.41 -4.91 -18.78
CA SER A 196 -13.51 -5.52 -17.79
C SER A 196 -13.43 -4.68 -16.51
N LEU A 197 -13.24 -3.36 -16.64
CA LEU A 197 -13.18 -2.43 -15.52
C LEU A 197 -14.50 -2.34 -14.76
N THR A 198 -15.63 -2.24 -15.47
CA THR A 198 -16.95 -2.26 -14.84
C THR A 198 -17.17 -3.58 -14.09
N CYS A 199 -16.79 -4.72 -14.66
CA CYS A 199 -16.87 -6.00 -13.95
C CYS A 199 -15.98 -6.03 -12.69
N CYS A 200 -14.76 -5.50 -12.71
CA CYS A 200 -13.93 -5.35 -11.51
C CYS A 200 -14.66 -4.53 -10.41
N MET A 201 -15.25 -3.39 -10.78
CA MET A 201 -15.99 -2.53 -9.84
C MET A 201 -17.27 -3.20 -9.32
N LEU A 202 -17.97 -3.97 -10.16
CA LEU A 202 -19.16 -4.72 -9.77
C LEU A 202 -18.82 -5.87 -8.82
N PHE A 203 -17.76 -6.63 -9.07
CA PHE A 203 -17.35 -7.73 -8.19
C PHE A 203 -16.85 -7.20 -6.84
N LEU A 204 -16.12 -6.08 -6.84
CA LEU A 204 -15.80 -5.35 -5.62
C LEU A 204 -17.06 -4.95 -4.84
N ALA A 205 -18.03 -4.32 -5.51
CA ALA A 205 -19.28 -3.92 -4.88
C ALA A 205 -20.03 -5.13 -4.30
N MET A 206 -20.08 -6.26 -5.01
CA MET A 206 -20.70 -7.50 -4.51
C MET A 206 -19.99 -8.03 -3.27
N GLN A 207 -18.65 -8.00 -3.23
CA GLN A 207 -17.90 -8.44 -2.05
C GLN A 207 -18.26 -7.64 -0.80
N PHE A 208 -18.50 -6.33 -0.91
CA PHE A 208 -18.96 -5.54 0.24
C PHE A 208 -20.30 -6.03 0.82
N TRP A 209 -21.16 -6.62 -0.02
CA TRP A 209 -22.45 -7.17 0.42
C TRP A 209 -22.38 -8.66 0.81
N ILE A 210 -21.43 -9.43 0.25
CA ILE A 210 -21.30 -10.89 0.42
C ILE A 210 -20.30 -11.26 1.53
N GLU A 211 -19.09 -10.70 1.49
CA GLU A 211 -17.97 -11.09 2.36
C GLU A 211 -17.67 -9.99 3.39
N LYS A 212 -17.70 -10.33 4.69
CA LYS A 212 -17.36 -9.40 5.79
C LYS A 212 -15.84 -9.22 5.99
N THR A 213 -15.00 -9.90 5.21
CA THR A 213 -13.54 -9.92 5.36
C THR A 213 -12.82 -9.64 4.03
N SER A 214 -12.54 -8.35 3.79
CA SER A 214 -11.48 -7.74 2.97
C SER A 214 -10.67 -8.62 1.98
N SER A 215 -11.27 -8.98 0.83
CA SER A 215 -10.54 -9.33 -0.42
C SER A 215 -10.87 -8.38 -1.60
N ALA A 216 -11.37 -7.16 -1.29
CA ALA A 216 -11.68 -6.12 -2.27
C ALA A 216 -10.43 -5.59 -3.01
N THR A 217 -9.25 -5.76 -2.42
CA THR A 217 -7.99 -5.25 -2.96
C THR A 217 -7.63 -5.85 -4.32
N VAL A 218 -7.99 -7.12 -4.58
CA VAL A 218 -7.69 -7.81 -5.84
C VAL A 218 -8.39 -7.14 -7.02
N HIS A 219 -9.65 -6.74 -6.86
CA HIS A 219 -10.42 -6.09 -7.92
C HIS A 219 -9.95 -4.65 -8.19
N ILE A 220 -9.58 -3.90 -7.15
CA ILE A 220 -8.96 -2.57 -7.30
C ILE A 220 -7.63 -2.70 -8.04
N MET A 221 -6.79 -3.67 -7.67
CA MET A 221 -5.50 -3.88 -8.29
C MET A 221 -5.62 -4.32 -9.75
N ALA A 222 -6.57 -5.20 -10.07
CA ALA A 222 -6.86 -5.60 -11.44
C ALA A 222 -7.30 -4.39 -12.28
N ALA A 223 -8.23 -3.58 -11.76
CA ALA A 223 -8.68 -2.37 -12.45
C ALA A 223 -7.53 -1.37 -12.69
N TYR A 224 -6.69 -1.16 -11.68
CA TYR A 224 -5.51 -0.29 -11.77
C TYR A 224 -4.52 -0.76 -12.85
N ARG A 225 -4.16 -2.05 -12.86
CA ARG A 225 -3.26 -2.64 -13.85
C ARG A 225 -3.81 -2.53 -15.27
N ILE A 226 -5.10 -2.82 -15.46
CA ILE A 226 -5.77 -2.72 -16.76
C ILE A 226 -5.69 -1.28 -17.32
N VAL A 227 -5.84 -0.27 -16.46
CA VAL A 227 -5.68 1.15 -16.85
C VAL A 227 -4.22 1.47 -17.19
N GLN A 228 -3.26 1.01 -16.38
CA GLN A 228 -1.83 1.24 -16.62
C GLN A 228 -1.33 0.59 -17.92
N GLU A 229 -1.75 -0.65 -18.21
CA GLU A 229 -1.38 -1.37 -19.43
C GLU A 229 -1.90 -0.67 -20.69
N LYS A 230 -3.10 -0.09 -20.65
CA LYS A 230 -3.71 0.55 -21.82
C LYS A 230 -3.25 2.00 -22.04
N PHE A 231 -2.99 2.75 -20.96
CA PHE A 231 -2.74 4.19 -21.04
C PHE A 231 -1.34 4.62 -20.59
N GLY A 232 -0.51 3.71 -20.07
CA GLY A 232 0.88 3.95 -19.69
C GLY A 232 1.12 4.18 -18.20
N ILE A 233 2.37 3.97 -17.78
CA ILE A 233 2.84 3.92 -16.38
C ILE A 233 2.96 5.32 -15.73
N GLU A 234 3.16 6.38 -16.51
CA GLU A 234 3.37 7.75 -15.99
C GLU A 234 2.08 8.49 -15.63
N THR A 235 0.93 7.87 -15.86
CA THR A 235 -0.37 8.43 -15.49
C THR A 235 -0.59 8.24 -13.99
N SER A 236 -0.32 9.26 -13.16
CA SER A 236 -1.20 9.46 -12.01
C SER A 236 -2.63 9.46 -12.58
N LEU A 237 -3.60 8.80 -11.93
CA LEU A 237 -4.95 8.68 -12.53
C LEU A 237 -5.53 10.04 -12.96
N GLY A 238 -5.05 11.18 -12.43
CA GLY A 238 -5.39 12.53 -12.87
C GLY A 238 -4.72 13.09 -14.14
N ALA A 239 -3.68 12.47 -14.72
CA ALA A 239 -3.00 13.00 -15.91
C ALA A 239 -3.70 12.54 -17.21
N ARG A 240 -4.29 13.47 -17.95
CA ARG A 240 -4.97 13.14 -19.21
C ARG A 240 -3.94 12.79 -20.30
N THR A 241 -3.98 11.57 -20.84
CA THR A 241 -3.21 11.23 -22.04
C THR A 241 -4.00 11.60 -23.31
N PRO A 242 -3.35 11.98 -24.42
CA PRO A 242 -4.03 12.35 -25.67
C PRO A 242 -4.93 11.25 -26.24
N ASP A 243 -4.60 9.99 -25.94
CA ASP A 243 -5.31 8.79 -26.42
C ASP A 243 -6.48 8.36 -25.51
N MET A 244 -6.66 9.00 -24.34
CA MET A 244 -7.74 8.66 -23.41
C MET A 244 -9.08 9.32 -23.82
N PRO A 245 -10.17 8.54 -23.98
CA PRO A 245 -11.49 9.12 -24.26
C PRO A 245 -11.95 10.07 -23.15
N HIS A 246 -12.52 11.21 -23.53
CA HIS A 246 -13.00 12.24 -22.60
C HIS A 246 -13.93 11.67 -21.51
N GLU A 247 -14.91 10.88 -21.92
CA GLU A 247 -15.90 10.29 -21.00
C GLU A 247 -15.28 9.21 -20.10
N PHE A 248 -14.30 8.46 -20.62
CA PHE A 248 -13.56 7.50 -19.81
C PHE A 248 -12.80 8.21 -18.67
N ALA A 249 -12.10 9.30 -19.00
CA ALA A 249 -11.41 10.15 -18.03
C ALA A 249 -12.36 10.84 -17.04
N ALA A 250 -13.58 11.17 -17.46
CA ALA A 250 -14.55 11.88 -16.62
C ALA A 250 -15.37 10.94 -15.70
N THR A 251 -15.39 9.63 -15.96
CA THR A 251 -16.30 8.69 -15.28
C THR A 251 -15.58 7.53 -14.61
N PHE A 252 -14.72 6.81 -15.32
CA PHE A 252 -14.01 5.65 -14.75
C PHE A 252 -12.90 6.06 -13.79
N ILE A 253 -12.10 7.05 -14.20
CA ILE A 253 -10.93 7.49 -13.47
C ILE A 253 -11.30 8.02 -12.07
N PRO A 254 -12.28 8.94 -11.89
CA PRO A 254 -12.64 9.42 -10.55
C PRO A 254 -13.20 8.30 -9.67
N THR A 255 -13.95 7.35 -10.25
CA THR A 255 -14.48 6.20 -9.52
C THR A 255 -13.35 5.29 -9.01
N LEU A 256 -12.36 5.00 -9.85
CA LEU A 256 -11.22 4.19 -9.46
C LEU A 256 -10.30 4.91 -8.48
N ASP A 257 -10.06 6.22 -8.65
CA ASP A 257 -9.25 7.04 -7.75
C ASP A 257 -9.82 7.03 -6.33
N GLU A 258 -11.14 7.18 -6.23
CA GLU A 258 -11.87 7.12 -4.97
C GLU A 258 -11.77 5.73 -4.30
N LEU A 259 -11.92 4.65 -5.07
CA LEU A 259 -11.73 3.28 -4.54
C LEU A 259 -10.31 3.06 -3.99
N ILE A 260 -9.29 3.56 -4.69
CA ILE A 260 -7.90 3.49 -4.25
C ILE A 260 -7.70 4.30 -2.96
N ASN A 261 -8.21 5.53 -2.89
CA ASN A 261 -8.11 6.36 -1.69
C ASN A 261 -8.83 5.74 -0.50
N HIS A 262 -10.01 5.14 -0.72
CA HIS A 262 -10.73 4.38 0.29
C HIS A 262 -9.89 3.20 0.80
N ALA A 263 -9.31 2.39 -0.09
CA ALA A 263 -8.46 1.26 0.29
C ALA A 263 -7.17 1.71 1.01
N CYS A 264 -6.51 2.77 0.53
CA CYS A 264 -5.35 3.37 1.19
C CYS A 264 -5.68 3.86 2.61
N THR A 265 -6.89 4.33 2.85
CA THR A 265 -7.33 4.81 4.18
C THR A 265 -7.70 3.65 5.10
N PHE A 266 -8.42 2.65 4.59
CA PHE A 266 -9.15 1.70 5.43
C PHE A 266 -8.63 0.25 5.40
N SER A 267 -7.72 -0.11 4.49
CA SER A 267 -7.19 -1.48 4.36
C SER A 267 -5.75 -1.61 4.86
N ASP A 268 -5.46 -2.57 5.73
CA ASP A 268 -4.11 -2.77 6.30
C ASP A 268 -3.03 -3.05 5.26
N ASN A 269 -3.32 -3.96 4.34
CA ASN A 269 -2.36 -4.48 3.37
C ASN A 269 -2.43 -3.76 2.01
N PHE A 270 -2.80 -2.48 2.02
CA PHE A 270 -2.95 -1.68 0.81
C PHE A 270 -2.22 -0.33 0.90
N PRO A 271 -1.46 0.08 -0.14
CA PRO A 271 -1.19 -0.67 -1.37
C PRO A 271 -0.20 -1.83 -1.14
N PRO A 272 -0.38 -3.01 -1.75
CA PRO A 272 0.55 -4.11 -1.57
C PRO A 272 1.92 -3.79 -2.19
N PRO A 273 3.03 -4.32 -1.64
CA PRO A 273 4.36 -4.11 -2.21
C PRO A 273 4.42 -4.51 -3.70
N GLY A 274 5.03 -3.69 -4.54
CA GLY A 274 5.13 -3.96 -5.99
C GLY A 274 3.83 -3.71 -6.78
N SER A 275 2.78 -3.17 -6.16
CA SER A 275 1.51 -2.83 -6.82
C SER A 275 1.60 -1.72 -7.87
N GLY A 276 2.65 -0.89 -7.83
CA GLY A 276 2.77 0.32 -8.63
C GLY A 276 2.04 1.54 -8.03
N ILE A 277 1.21 1.36 -7.00
CA ILE A 277 0.53 2.45 -6.29
C ILE A 277 1.45 2.98 -5.17
N PRO A 278 1.82 4.27 -5.16
CA PRO A 278 2.60 4.88 -4.08
C PRO A 278 1.92 4.79 -2.71
N ALA A 279 2.70 4.62 -1.62
CA ALA A 279 2.15 4.60 -0.26
C ALA A 279 1.45 5.93 0.13
N ASN A 280 1.91 7.04 -0.43
CA ASN A 280 1.36 8.39 -0.24
C ASN A 280 0.39 8.82 -1.37
N TYR A 281 -0.17 7.86 -2.11
CA TYR A 281 -1.07 8.13 -3.24
C TYR A 281 -2.20 9.09 -2.86
N HIS A 282 -2.27 10.28 -3.50
CA HIS A 282 -3.28 11.32 -3.26
C HIS A 282 -3.56 11.57 -1.77
N LEU A 283 -2.51 11.81 -0.98
CA LEU A 283 -2.64 12.01 0.47
C LEU A 283 -3.53 13.23 0.84
N ASP A 284 -3.53 14.27 0.01
CA ASP A 284 -4.38 15.46 0.15
C ASP A 284 -5.75 15.32 -0.53
N TYR A 285 -6.07 14.15 -1.09
CA TYR A 285 -7.32 13.77 -1.76
C TYR A 285 -8.29 14.91 -2.14
N ASP A 286 -7.85 15.78 -3.08
CA ASP A 286 -8.60 16.91 -3.61
C ASP A 286 -9.25 17.86 -2.57
N VAL A 287 -8.68 17.99 -1.36
CA VAL A 287 -9.18 18.91 -0.33
C VAL A 287 -9.22 20.37 -0.76
N GLY A 288 -8.46 20.73 -1.81
CA GLY A 288 -8.51 22.06 -2.42
C GLY A 288 -9.83 22.40 -3.14
N GLN A 289 -10.68 21.41 -3.45
CA GLN A 289 -11.95 21.64 -4.16
C GLN A 289 -13.15 21.88 -3.23
N MET A 290 -12.95 21.89 -1.90
CA MET A 290 -14.02 22.00 -0.91
C MET A 290 -14.78 23.34 -0.92
N CYS A 291 -14.27 24.33 -1.65
CA CYS A 291 -14.96 25.60 -1.80
C CYS A 291 -16.09 25.58 -2.85
N SER A 292 -16.24 24.48 -3.60
CA SER A 292 -17.24 24.31 -4.65
C SER A 292 -18.29 23.26 -4.27
N ILE A 293 -19.01 23.48 -3.17
CA ILE A 293 -20.07 22.58 -2.69
C ILE A 293 -21.44 23.15 -3.10
N PRO A 294 -22.20 22.46 -3.98
CA PRO A 294 -23.47 22.97 -4.50
C PRO A 294 -24.68 22.59 -3.64
N ASP A 295 -24.62 21.48 -2.91
CA ASP A 295 -25.76 20.90 -2.18
C ASP A 295 -25.33 20.08 -0.95
N ALA A 296 -26.32 19.55 -0.22
CA ALA A 296 -26.13 18.74 0.98
C ALA A 296 -25.34 17.43 0.72
N THR A 297 -25.50 16.82 -0.46
CA THR A 297 -24.78 15.61 -0.83
C THR A 297 -23.30 15.94 -1.05
N GLY A 298 -23.02 17.07 -1.71
CA GLY A 298 -21.67 17.60 -1.91
C GLY A 298 -20.96 17.90 -0.60
N ALA A 299 -21.72 18.37 0.41
CA ALA A 299 -21.19 18.61 1.74
C ALA A 299 -20.78 17.30 2.44
N LEU A 300 -21.60 16.25 2.35
CA LEU A 300 -21.29 14.92 2.88
C LEU A 300 -20.01 14.34 2.26
N ASP A 301 -19.89 14.43 0.94
CA ASP A 301 -18.71 13.95 0.21
C ASP A 301 -17.45 14.77 0.57
N ALA A 302 -17.56 16.09 0.70
CA ALA A 302 -16.46 16.93 1.16
C ALA A 302 -15.99 16.55 2.58
N VAL A 303 -16.91 16.36 3.53
CA VAL A 303 -16.56 15.93 4.88
C VAL A 303 -15.87 14.55 4.86
N ASP A 304 -16.37 13.59 4.09
CA ASP A 304 -15.78 12.26 3.96
C ASP A 304 -14.36 12.30 3.34
N ARG A 305 -14.13 13.14 2.32
CA ARG A 305 -12.77 13.35 1.76
C ARG A 305 -11.82 13.96 2.77
N LEU A 306 -12.26 14.99 3.49
CA LEU A 306 -11.44 15.65 4.52
C LEU A 306 -11.06 14.67 5.61
N LEU A 307 -12.04 13.88 6.05
CA LEU A 307 -11.85 12.87 7.08
C LEU A 307 -10.84 11.80 6.65
N LYS A 308 -10.93 11.28 5.42
CA LYS A 308 -9.92 10.34 4.88
C LYS A 308 -8.53 10.96 4.88
N CYS A 309 -8.40 12.23 4.50
CA CYS A 309 -7.12 12.95 4.54
C CYS A 309 -6.58 13.02 5.97
N VAL A 310 -7.39 13.43 6.94
CA VAL A 310 -7.01 13.52 8.36
C VAL A 310 -6.64 12.15 8.92
N LEU A 311 -7.42 11.10 8.62
CA LEU A 311 -7.13 9.73 9.04
C LEU A 311 -5.78 9.22 8.49
N ARG A 312 -5.48 9.51 7.23
CA ARG A 312 -4.19 9.14 6.63
C ARG A 312 -3.05 9.98 7.20
N ALA A 313 -3.27 11.27 7.42
CA ALA A 313 -2.36 12.19 8.07
C ALA A 313 -1.97 11.72 9.49
N THR A 314 -2.95 11.31 10.32
CA THR A 314 -2.69 10.76 11.67
C THR A 314 -1.88 9.46 11.66
N SER A 315 -1.80 8.79 10.50
CA SER A 315 -1.00 7.59 10.31
C SER A 315 0.43 7.88 9.87
N MET A 316 0.76 9.14 9.57
CA MET A 316 2.09 9.55 9.14
C MET A 316 2.98 9.99 10.31
N PRO A 317 4.29 9.65 10.30
CA PRO A 317 5.23 10.10 11.34
C PRO A 317 5.40 11.62 11.41
N GLU A 318 5.41 12.30 10.25
CA GLU A 318 5.49 13.75 10.11
C GLU A 318 4.61 14.18 8.93
N MET A 319 3.73 15.14 9.16
CA MET A 319 2.95 15.73 8.07
C MET A 319 3.78 16.79 7.34
N PRO A 320 3.81 16.78 5.99
CA PRO A 320 4.38 17.87 5.23
C PRO A 320 3.65 19.19 5.53
N TYR A 321 4.40 20.26 5.76
CA TYR A 321 3.84 21.60 6.03
C TYR A 321 2.83 22.07 4.96
N TYR A 322 3.07 21.74 3.69
CA TYR A 322 2.13 22.10 2.61
C TYR A 322 0.77 21.41 2.77
N LEU A 323 0.76 20.16 3.25
CA LEU A 323 -0.44 19.35 3.44
C LEU A 323 -1.22 19.87 4.64
N GLU A 324 -0.52 20.14 5.74
CA GLU A 324 -1.08 20.77 6.93
C GLU A 324 -1.81 22.08 6.59
N LYS A 325 -1.16 22.98 5.84
CA LYS A 325 -1.77 24.23 5.39
C LYS A 325 -3.00 24.02 4.50
N LYS A 326 -2.95 23.03 3.59
CA LYS A 326 -4.09 22.69 2.73
C LYS A 326 -5.29 22.18 3.53
N ILE A 327 -5.04 21.29 4.48
CA ILE A 327 -6.09 20.72 5.35
C ILE A 327 -6.70 21.82 6.23
N ALA A 328 -5.88 22.68 6.83
CA ALA A 328 -6.36 23.82 7.62
C ALA A 328 -7.26 24.76 6.81
N ALA A 329 -6.84 25.14 5.59
CA ALA A 329 -7.65 25.96 4.70
C ALA A 329 -8.96 25.26 4.27
N ALA A 330 -8.93 23.93 4.12
CA ALA A 330 -10.11 23.14 3.80
C ALA A 330 -11.13 23.13 4.94
N PHE A 331 -10.69 23.03 6.21
CA PHE A 331 -11.57 23.17 7.38
C PHE A 331 -12.27 24.52 7.42
N GLU A 332 -11.53 25.62 7.20
CA GLU A 332 -12.09 26.97 7.16
C GLU A 332 -13.13 27.10 6.04
N CYS A 333 -12.77 26.69 4.82
CA CYS A 333 -13.67 26.80 3.66
C CYS A 333 -14.95 25.98 3.83
N LEU A 334 -14.82 24.74 4.31
CA LEU A 334 -15.96 23.84 4.53
C LEU A 334 -16.87 24.35 5.65
N SER A 335 -16.32 24.90 6.73
CA SER A 335 -17.10 25.51 7.82
C SER A 335 -17.95 26.68 7.31
N HIS A 336 -17.35 27.57 6.52
CA HIS A 336 -18.08 28.68 5.88
C HIS A 336 -19.17 28.19 4.94
N LYS A 337 -18.89 27.16 4.12
CA LYS A 337 -19.89 26.61 3.20
C LYS A 337 -21.06 25.91 3.88
N LEU A 338 -20.81 25.18 4.97
CA LEU A 338 -21.90 24.59 5.75
C LEU A 338 -22.83 25.66 6.33
N GLN A 339 -22.27 26.77 6.82
CA GLN A 339 -23.07 27.90 7.30
C GLN A 339 -23.88 28.55 6.18
N GLU A 340 -23.27 28.79 5.01
CA GLU A 340 -23.98 29.33 3.84
C GLU A 340 -25.13 28.43 3.39
N LEU A 341 -24.93 27.11 3.38
CA LEU A 341 -25.96 26.13 3.02
C LEU A 341 -27.11 26.07 4.05
N LEU A 342 -26.82 26.37 5.32
CA LEU A 342 -27.84 26.53 6.35
C LEU A 342 -28.63 27.83 6.13
N ASP A 343 -27.94 28.96 5.94
CA ASP A 343 -28.55 30.29 5.78
C ASP A 343 -29.42 30.39 4.51
N THR A 344 -29.08 29.62 3.47
CA THR A 344 -29.81 29.55 2.20
C THR A 344 -30.99 28.59 2.20
N ASP A 345 -31.31 27.98 3.35
CA ASP A 345 -32.43 27.04 3.50
C ASP A 345 -32.28 25.79 2.61
N ILE A 346 -31.06 25.49 2.12
CA ILE A 346 -30.76 24.30 1.31
C ILE A 346 -30.66 23.06 2.21
N LEU A 347 -30.22 23.25 3.45
CA LEU A 347 -30.18 22.23 4.51
C LEU A 347 -31.41 22.26 5.42
N SER A 348 -32.37 23.16 5.21
CA SER A 348 -33.51 23.37 6.13
C SER A 348 -34.58 22.29 6.09
N GLY A 349 -34.49 21.35 5.15
CA GLY A 349 -35.32 20.15 5.15
C GLY A 349 -35.06 19.23 6.36
N ASP A 350 -33.89 19.35 7.01
CA ASP A 350 -33.61 18.59 8.22
C ASP A 350 -32.46 19.17 9.07
N GLU A 351 -32.76 19.69 10.27
CA GLU A 351 -31.76 20.06 11.29
C GLU A 351 -30.75 18.92 11.52
N PHE A 352 -31.21 17.69 11.30
CA PHE A 352 -30.46 16.45 11.36
C PHE A 352 -29.20 16.43 10.48
N ASP A 353 -29.31 16.73 9.18
CA ASP A 353 -28.18 16.56 8.24
C ASP A 353 -27.08 17.60 8.53
N TYR A 354 -27.47 18.83 8.89
CA TYR A 354 -26.53 19.88 9.29
C TYR A 354 -25.79 19.52 10.59
N ILE A 355 -26.50 19.07 11.64
CA ILE A 355 -25.87 18.63 12.89
C ILE A 355 -24.90 17.48 12.62
N HIS A 356 -25.30 16.52 11.78
CA HIS A 356 -24.48 15.38 11.42
C HIS A 356 -23.18 15.80 10.72
N LEU A 357 -23.24 16.74 9.76
CA LEU A 357 -22.04 17.25 9.08
C LEU A 357 -21.12 18.02 10.03
N CYS A 358 -21.68 18.92 10.85
CA CYS A 358 -20.92 19.70 11.84
C CYS A 358 -20.23 18.81 12.88
N LEU A 359 -20.89 17.75 13.34
CA LEU A 359 -20.35 16.75 14.25
C LEU A 359 -19.06 16.13 13.69
N HIS A 360 -19.08 15.60 12.47
CA HIS A 360 -17.91 14.95 11.88
C HIS A 360 -16.79 15.93 11.52
N LEU A 361 -17.16 17.13 11.06
CA LEU A 361 -16.19 18.19 10.83
C LEU A 361 -15.44 18.54 12.12
N ARG A 362 -16.17 18.61 13.25
CA ARG A 362 -15.57 18.91 14.55
C ARG A 362 -14.63 17.81 15.03
N VAL A 363 -15.05 16.55 14.93
CA VAL A 363 -14.20 15.40 15.26
C VAL A 363 -12.92 15.42 14.42
N ALA A 364 -13.04 15.59 13.10
CA ALA A 364 -11.89 15.64 12.20
C ALA A 364 -10.94 16.79 12.55
N ASN A 365 -11.46 17.96 12.94
CA ASN A 365 -10.64 19.11 13.32
C ASN A 365 -9.86 18.86 14.62
N VAL A 366 -10.52 18.33 15.67
CA VAL A 366 -9.83 17.97 16.92
C VAL A 366 -8.75 16.91 16.64
N MET A 367 -9.05 15.90 15.82
CA MET A 367 -8.06 14.91 15.41
C MET A 367 -6.86 15.55 14.69
N PHE A 368 -7.11 16.47 13.77
CA PHE A 368 -6.08 17.16 13.00
C PHE A 368 -5.18 18.06 13.88
N LEU A 369 -5.77 18.88 14.75
CA LEU A 369 -5.04 19.81 15.62
C LEU A 369 -4.23 19.09 16.71
N THR A 370 -4.56 17.84 17.01
CA THR A 370 -3.84 17.02 17.99
C THR A 370 -2.81 16.09 17.35
N ILE A 371 -2.61 16.14 16.02
CA ILE A 371 -1.60 15.32 15.32
C ILE A 371 -0.20 15.63 15.84
N GLY A 372 0.55 14.57 16.17
CA GLY A 372 1.96 14.67 16.52
C GLY A 372 2.25 15.21 17.93
N SER A 373 1.24 15.64 18.69
CA SER A 373 1.41 16.08 20.08
C SER A 373 1.84 14.90 20.95
N PRO A 374 3.02 14.86 21.59
CA PRO A 374 3.51 13.70 22.34
C PRO A 374 2.70 13.38 23.61
N ASP A 375 1.95 14.36 24.13
CA ASP A 375 1.16 14.27 25.35
C ASP A 375 -0.34 14.28 25.02
N GLU A 376 -1.09 13.41 25.70
CA GLU A 376 -2.55 13.33 25.60
C GLU A 376 -3.27 14.41 26.43
N ALA A 377 -2.56 15.17 27.26
CA ALA A 377 -3.10 16.38 27.89
C ALA A 377 -3.55 17.44 26.87
N ILE A 378 -3.08 17.37 25.61
CA ILE A 378 -3.55 18.24 24.53
C ILE A 378 -5.07 18.17 24.33
N PHE A 379 -5.70 17.03 24.64
CA PHE A 379 -7.16 16.88 24.52
C PHE A 379 -7.93 17.74 25.53
N ASP A 380 -7.31 18.14 26.64
CA ASP A 380 -7.95 18.99 27.67
C ASP A 380 -8.30 20.38 27.11
N ALA A 381 -7.62 20.83 26.05
CA ALA A 381 -7.93 22.10 25.39
C ALA A 381 -9.24 22.06 24.57
N TYR A 382 -9.83 20.88 24.37
CA TYR A 382 -10.97 20.65 23.48
C TYR A 382 -12.23 20.16 24.22
N ASP A 383 -12.32 20.41 25.53
CA ASP A 383 -13.47 19.98 26.35
C ASP A 383 -14.81 20.51 25.83
N THR A 384 -14.84 21.75 25.33
CA THR A 384 -16.04 22.33 24.70
C THR A 384 -16.42 21.61 23.41
N ASP A 385 -15.43 21.16 22.63
CA ASP A 385 -15.66 20.42 21.40
C ASP A 385 -16.16 19.00 21.71
N PHE A 386 -15.63 18.36 22.76
CA PHE A 386 -16.14 17.08 23.25
C PHE A 386 -17.59 17.17 23.73
N SER A 387 -17.95 18.21 24.49
CA SER A 387 -19.34 18.45 24.89
C SER A 387 -20.24 18.60 23.66
N PHE A 388 -19.83 19.42 22.69
CA PHE A 388 -20.58 19.60 21.44
C PHE A 388 -20.79 18.28 20.68
N ILE A 389 -19.76 17.43 20.63
CA ILE A 389 -19.82 16.11 19.97
C ILE A 389 -20.87 15.21 20.67
N VAL A 390 -20.82 15.13 22.01
CA VAL A 390 -21.78 14.33 22.81
C VAL A 390 -23.20 14.83 22.63
N ASP A 391 -23.42 16.14 22.76
CA ASP A 391 -24.74 16.77 22.61
C ASP A 391 -25.32 16.54 21.21
N SER A 392 -24.48 16.69 20.18
CA SER A 392 -24.89 16.46 18.79
C SER A 392 -25.27 14.99 18.55
N CYS A 393 -24.51 14.05 19.10
CA CYS A 393 -24.82 12.62 18.99
C CYS A 393 -26.13 12.27 19.71
N SER A 394 -26.34 12.77 20.93
CA SER A 394 -27.60 12.60 21.67
C SER A 394 -28.79 13.12 20.87
N ARG A 395 -28.69 14.33 20.30
CA ARG A 395 -29.73 14.90 19.44
C ARG A 395 -30.02 14.05 18.20
N ILE A 396 -28.98 13.56 17.51
CA ILE A 396 -29.12 12.68 16.35
C ILE A 396 -29.84 11.38 16.73
N ILE A 397 -29.48 10.76 17.86
CA ILE A 397 -30.12 9.53 18.36
C ILE A 397 -31.61 9.79 18.68
N HIS A 398 -31.92 10.88 19.38
CA HIS A 398 -33.31 11.23 19.71
C HIS A 398 -34.16 11.56 18.46
N LEU A 399 -33.62 12.35 17.52
CA LEU A 399 -34.31 12.69 16.27
C LEU A 399 -34.59 11.43 15.41
N ASN A 400 -33.65 10.48 15.38
CA ASN A 400 -33.85 9.19 14.73
C ASN A 400 -34.94 8.35 15.40
N GLY A 401 -35.03 8.38 16.73
CA GLY A 401 -36.07 7.69 17.50
C GLY A 401 -37.47 8.31 17.34
N ALA A 402 -37.55 9.62 17.17
CA ALA A 402 -38.80 10.38 17.15
C ALA A 402 -39.56 10.36 15.81
N ASP A 403 -38.87 10.21 14.66
CA ASP A 403 -39.51 10.20 13.33
C ASP A 403 -39.57 8.80 12.72
N PRO A 404 -40.75 8.15 12.63
CA PRO A 404 -40.93 6.86 11.99
C PRO A 404 -40.47 6.82 10.52
N ARG A 405 -40.44 7.96 9.82
CA ARG A 405 -39.98 8.08 8.43
C ARG A 405 -38.46 8.10 8.31
N ARG A 406 -37.74 8.37 9.42
CA ARG A 406 -36.28 8.37 9.50
C ARG A 406 -35.71 7.09 10.08
N LYS A 407 -36.56 6.14 10.49
CA LYS A 407 -36.15 4.78 10.83
C LYS A 407 -35.25 4.28 9.70
N GLN A 408 -33.96 4.20 10.00
CA GLN A 408 -32.90 4.15 9.01
C GLN A 408 -33.17 3.00 8.04
N SER A 409 -33.43 3.34 6.78
CA SER A 409 -33.21 2.38 5.70
C SER A 409 -31.75 1.94 5.81
N VAL A 410 -31.51 0.63 5.81
CA VAL A 410 -30.15 0.04 5.85
C VAL A 410 -29.26 0.58 4.71
N LEU A 411 -29.87 1.15 3.68
CA LEU A 411 -29.25 1.63 2.47
C LEU A 411 -28.99 3.15 2.43
N ARG A 412 -29.31 3.93 3.49
CA ARG A 412 -29.03 5.37 3.51
C ARG A 412 -27.55 5.61 3.86
N PRO A 413 -26.79 6.37 3.05
CA PRO A 413 -25.43 6.75 3.40
C PRO A 413 -25.42 7.63 4.65
N SER A 414 -24.54 7.29 5.59
CA SER A 414 -24.29 8.07 6.79
C SER A 414 -22.83 7.94 7.22
N LEU A 415 -22.31 8.97 7.88
CA LEU A 415 -21.00 8.95 8.54
C LEU A 415 -21.06 8.30 9.94
N GLY A 416 -22.26 8.08 10.48
CA GLY A 416 -22.50 7.34 11.73
C GLY A 416 -22.21 8.11 13.02
N VAL A 417 -22.73 7.62 14.15
CA VAL A 417 -22.51 8.21 15.49
C VAL A 417 -21.57 7.40 16.36
N LEU A 418 -21.27 6.14 16.01
CA LEU A 418 -20.44 5.29 16.85
C LEU A 418 -19.00 5.77 16.92
N SER A 419 -18.42 6.17 15.79
CA SER A 419 -17.03 6.61 15.76
C SER A 419 -16.80 7.93 16.53
N PRO A 420 -17.64 8.98 16.40
CA PRO A 420 -17.56 10.17 17.26
C PRO A 420 -17.70 9.87 18.76
N LEU A 421 -18.69 9.07 19.15
CA LEU A 421 -18.90 8.72 20.56
C LEU A 421 -17.74 7.91 21.13
N PHE A 422 -17.21 6.96 20.37
CA PHE A 422 -16.04 6.19 20.76
C PHE A 422 -14.78 7.07 20.91
N PHE A 423 -14.62 8.08 20.04
CA PHE A 423 -13.55 9.07 20.17
C PHE A 423 -13.63 9.83 21.49
N VAL A 424 -14.81 10.36 21.85
CA VAL A 424 -14.99 11.05 23.14
C VAL A 424 -14.71 10.10 24.31
N ALA A 425 -15.33 8.92 24.29
CA ALA A 425 -15.23 7.94 25.37
C ALA A 425 -13.78 7.48 25.64
N THR A 426 -12.91 7.51 24.63
CA THR A 426 -11.52 7.03 24.74
C THR A 426 -10.47 8.15 24.83
N ARG A 427 -10.73 9.35 24.32
CA ARG A 427 -9.74 10.44 24.28
C ARG A 427 -9.98 11.54 25.31
N CYS A 428 -11.23 11.97 25.51
CA CYS A 428 -11.57 13.00 26.49
C CYS A 428 -11.07 12.57 27.87
N ARG A 429 -10.45 13.48 28.63
CA ARG A 429 -9.96 13.17 30.00
C ARG A 429 -10.96 13.56 31.08
N GLN A 430 -12.10 14.15 30.72
CA GLN A 430 -13.19 14.45 31.66
C GLN A 430 -14.03 13.19 31.94
N PRO A 431 -14.08 12.70 33.20
CA PRO A 431 -14.78 11.45 33.53
C PRO A 431 -16.28 11.49 33.24
N ARG A 432 -16.91 12.67 33.36
CA ARG A 432 -18.34 12.88 33.09
C ARG A 432 -18.67 12.65 31.60
N LEU A 433 -18.02 13.38 30.70
CA LEU A 433 -18.24 13.27 29.25
C LEU A 433 -17.93 11.87 28.71
N ARG A 434 -16.90 11.19 29.25
CA ARG A 434 -16.59 9.80 28.88
C ARG A 434 -17.74 8.85 29.21
N ARG A 435 -18.36 8.99 30.39
CA ARG A 435 -19.51 8.17 30.82
C ARG A 435 -20.75 8.48 30.00
N GLU A 436 -21.04 9.76 29.74
CA GLU A 436 -22.15 10.17 28.87
C GLU A 436 -21.99 9.59 27.44
N ALA A 437 -20.80 9.70 26.85
CA ALA A 437 -20.51 9.10 25.55
C ALA A 437 -20.65 7.56 25.57
N LEU A 438 -20.25 6.91 26.67
CA LEU A 438 -20.38 5.47 26.84
C LEU A 438 -21.85 5.03 26.89
N GLU A 439 -22.71 5.73 27.61
CA GLU A 439 -24.15 5.43 27.65
C GLU A 439 -24.79 5.62 26.26
N LEU A 440 -24.44 6.69 25.55
CA LEU A 440 -24.93 6.93 24.19
C LEU A 440 -24.47 5.85 23.19
N LEU A 441 -23.25 5.30 23.34
CA LEU A 441 -22.80 4.16 22.52
C LEU A 441 -23.72 2.95 22.69
N HIS A 442 -24.19 2.72 23.92
CA HIS A 442 -25.12 1.65 24.23
C HIS A 442 -26.51 1.95 23.67
N GLU A 443 -27.03 3.16 23.90
CA GLU A 443 -28.36 3.59 23.48
C GLU A 443 -28.52 3.57 21.96
N ALA A 444 -27.50 3.98 21.20
CA ALA A 444 -27.54 4.09 19.74
C ALA A 444 -28.05 2.81 19.06
N SER A 445 -27.73 1.62 19.59
CA SER A 445 -28.25 0.33 19.10
C SER A 445 -28.15 0.11 17.59
N VAL A 446 -27.06 0.58 16.96
CA VAL A 446 -26.81 0.53 15.51
C VAL A 446 -25.61 -0.35 15.14
N SER A 447 -25.52 -0.71 13.86
CA SER A 447 -24.33 -1.29 13.23
C SER A 447 -23.89 -0.41 12.06
N GLU A 448 -22.66 0.09 12.14
CA GLU A 448 -22.06 1.01 11.17
C GLU A 448 -20.80 0.36 10.60
N ARG A 449 -20.78 0.04 9.29
CA ARG A 449 -19.57 -0.48 8.60
C ARG A 449 -18.92 -1.72 9.28
N GLY A 450 -19.73 -2.59 9.89
CA GLY A 450 -19.23 -3.76 10.62
C GLY A 450 -18.81 -3.50 12.08
N TRP A 451 -18.92 -2.24 12.54
CA TRP A 451 -18.75 -1.81 13.93
C TRP A 451 -20.12 -1.69 14.60
N THR A 452 -20.33 -2.32 15.76
CA THR A 452 -21.64 -2.36 16.43
C THR A 452 -21.61 -1.53 17.71
N SER A 453 -22.75 -0.96 18.10
CA SER A 453 -22.94 -0.29 19.39
C SER A 453 -22.41 -1.12 20.56
N CYS A 454 -22.75 -2.41 20.61
CA CYS A 454 -22.31 -3.31 21.68
C CYS A 454 -20.79 -3.51 21.69
N MET A 455 -20.16 -3.64 20.52
CA MET A 455 -18.71 -3.79 20.42
C MET A 455 -18.01 -2.49 20.83
N ALA A 456 -18.45 -1.35 20.30
CA ALA A 456 -17.95 -0.03 20.63
C ALA A 456 -18.03 0.25 22.14
N PHE A 457 -19.19 -0.02 22.73
CA PHE A 457 -19.43 0.11 24.17
C PHE A 457 -18.49 -0.78 24.99
N ALA A 458 -18.40 -2.07 24.65
CA ALA A 458 -17.58 -3.01 25.43
C ALA A 458 -16.11 -2.61 25.41
N ILE A 459 -15.59 -2.19 24.25
CA ILE A 459 -14.20 -1.76 24.09
C ILE A 459 -13.97 -0.41 24.78
N ALA A 460 -14.86 0.58 24.59
CA ALA A 460 -14.74 1.88 25.24
C ALA A 460 -14.80 1.76 26.76
N ARG A 461 -15.71 0.94 27.29
CA ARG A 461 -15.80 0.61 28.71
C ARG A 461 -14.52 -0.02 29.24
N PHE A 462 -13.91 -0.92 28.46
CA PHE A 462 -12.62 -1.50 28.78
C PHE A 462 -11.52 -0.43 28.86
N VAL A 463 -11.44 0.47 27.88
CA VAL A 463 -10.48 1.59 27.90
C VAL A 463 -10.68 2.48 29.12
N ILE A 464 -11.91 2.94 29.37
CA ILE A 464 -12.25 3.76 30.54
C ILE A 464 -11.82 3.06 31.82
N ARG A 465 -12.17 1.78 31.99
CA ARG A 465 -11.83 1.01 33.18
C ARG A 465 -10.32 0.90 33.39
N GLU A 466 -9.56 0.57 32.34
CA GLU A 466 -8.11 0.39 32.43
C GLU A 466 -7.35 1.69 32.67
N GLU A 467 -7.87 2.81 32.17
CA GLU A 467 -7.29 4.14 32.38
C GLU A 467 -7.67 4.74 33.75
N GLU A 468 -8.86 4.44 34.26
CA GLU A 468 -9.37 4.95 35.55
C GLU A 468 -9.05 4.02 36.75
N VAL A 469 -8.30 2.92 36.56
CA VAL A 469 -7.90 2.02 37.67
C VAL A 469 -7.21 2.80 38.79
N GLY A 470 -7.78 2.76 40.00
CA GLY A 470 -7.25 3.45 41.19
C GLY A 470 -7.94 4.78 41.53
N LEU A 471 -8.88 5.25 40.72
CA LEU A 471 -9.74 6.43 41.00
C LEU A 471 -11.03 6.08 41.77
N ASP A 472 -11.29 4.79 42.03
CA ASP A 472 -12.44 4.27 42.78
C ASP A 472 -12.33 4.64 44.27
N GLY A 473 -12.58 5.92 44.60
CA GLY A 473 -12.57 6.40 45.98
C GLY A 473 -12.54 7.92 46.14
N LEU A 474 -12.19 8.68 45.10
CA LEU A 474 -12.20 10.15 45.14
C LEU A 474 -13.57 10.66 44.70
N ARG A 475 -14.20 11.47 45.55
CA ARG A 475 -15.47 12.13 45.23
C ARG A 475 -15.26 13.02 44.01
N VAL A 476 -16.22 12.94 43.09
CA VAL A 476 -16.35 13.76 41.88
C VAL A 476 -16.45 15.25 42.27
N GLU A 477 -15.31 15.90 42.47
CA GLU A 477 -15.17 17.35 42.45
C GLU A 477 -14.14 17.65 41.36
N ASP A 478 -14.52 18.41 40.33
CA ASP A 478 -13.69 18.78 39.17
C ASP A 478 -12.39 19.50 39.57
N LYS A 479 -11.39 18.78 40.08
CA LYS A 479 -10.06 19.30 40.38
C LYS A 479 -9.08 18.80 39.31
N PRO A 480 -8.18 19.67 38.79
CA PRO A 480 -7.16 19.29 37.82
C PRO A 480 -6.24 18.14 38.29
N ALA A 481 -6.19 17.90 39.61
CA ALA A 481 -5.39 16.86 40.25
C ALA A 481 -5.98 15.43 40.12
N ASP A 482 -7.23 15.28 39.66
CA ASP A 482 -7.90 13.98 39.49
C ASP A 482 -7.84 13.44 38.04
N ARG A 483 -7.00 14.04 37.19
CA ARG A 483 -6.93 13.67 35.76
C ARG A 483 -6.21 12.32 35.59
N ILE A 484 -6.81 11.45 34.78
CA ILE A 484 -6.27 10.16 34.35
C ILE A 484 -4.79 10.30 33.95
N HIS A 485 -3.90 9.66 34.71
CA HIS A 485 -2.44 9.64 34.48
C HIS A 485 -1.97 8.36 33.76
N ARG A 486 -2.82 7.34 33.70
CA ARG A 486 -2.56 6.06 33.03
C ARG A 486 -3.34 6.01 31.72
N ARG A 487 -2.65 5.79 30.61
CA ARG A 487 -3.29 5.69 29.28
C ARG A 487 -3.02 4.33 28.65
N ILE A 488 -4.01 3.81 27.94
CA ILE A 488 -3.87 2.55 27.20
C ILE A 488 -4.05 2.75 25.70
N ARG A 489 -3.44 1.87 24.90
CA ARG A 489 -3.49 1.93 23.43
C ARG A 489 -3.88 0.59 22.85
N LEU A 490 -5.00 0.56 22.15
CA LEU A 490 -5.48 -0.62 21.46
C LEU A 490 -4.59 -0.92 20.24
N HIS A 491 -4.25 -2.18 20.02
CA HIS A 491 -3.42 -2.62 18.90
C HIS A 491 -4.21 -3.45 17.90
N VAL A 492 -4.76 -4.58 18.36
CA VAL A 492 -5.58 -5.49 17.56
C VAL A 492 -6.75 -5.95 18.43
N ILE A 493 -7.94 -5.99 17.83
CA ILE A 493 -9.15 -6.50 18.47
C ILE A 493 -9.72 -7.63 17.61
N GLN A 494 -9.95 -8.78 18.22
CA GLN A 494 -10.59 -9.91 17.59
C GLN A 494 -11.88 -10.21 18.33
N ALA A 495 -13.00 -9.81 17.76
CA ALA A 495 -14.34 -10.07 18.27
C ALA A 495 -14.92 -11.34 17.65
N CYS A 496 -15.33 -12.29 18.46
CA CYS A 496 -15.97 -13.53 18.02
C CYS A 496 -17.43 -13.56 18.48
N ASN A 497 -18.38 -13.44 17.53
CA ASN A 497 -19.81 -13.41 17.85
C ASN A 497 -20.30 -14.76 18.40
N ARG A 498 -19.76 -15.88 17.90
CA ARG A 498 -20.13 -17.23 18.38
C ARG A 498 -19.81 -17.41 19.86
N SER A 499 -18.64 -16.95 20.30
CA SER A 499 -18.22 -17.03 21.70
C SER A 499 -18.61 -15.81 22.52
N ARG A 500 -19.17 -14.76 21.90
CA ARG A 500 -19.52 -13.46 22.54
C ARG A 500 -18.36 -12.86 23.33
N THR A 501 -17.14 -12.99 22.79
CA THR A 501 -15.91 -12.52 23.43
C THR A 501 -15.05 -11.72 22.46
N ALA A 502 -14.47 -10.63 22.95
CA ALA A 502 -13.52 -9.81 22.22
C ALA A 502 -12.16 -9.92 22.89
N THR A 503 -11.16 -10.34 22.12
CA THR A 503 -9.77 -10.38 22.55
C THR A 503 -9.10 -9.09 22.11
N ILE A 504 -8.58 -8.33 23.06
CA ILE A 504 -7.98 -7.01 22.87
C ILE A 504 -6.49 -7.13 23.19
N THR A 505 -5.65 -6.87 22.20
CA THR A 505 -4.22 -6.62 22.40
C THR A 505 -4.01 -5.13 22.57
N TYR A 506 -3.33 -4.69 23.63
CA TYR A 506 -3.14 -3.28 23.94
C TYR A 506 -1.80 -3.01 24.65
N PHE A 507 -1.41 -1.74 24.71
CA PHE A 507 -0.21 -1.26 25.41
C PHE A 507 -0.61 -0.31 26.54
N VAL A 508 0.06 -0.37 27.68
CA VAL A 508 -0.14 0.57 28.80
C VAL A 508 1.06 1.52 28.90
N PHE A 509 0.79 2.80 29.13
CA PHE A 509 1.78 3.86 29.31
C PHE A 509 1.56 4.50 30.69
N GLY A 510 2.60 4.53 31.53
CA GLY A 510 2.57 5.21 32.83
C GLY A 510 3.76 6.16 32.96
N GLU A 511 3.51 7.40 33.41
CA GLU A 511 4.58 8.25 33.95
C GLU A 511 5.00 7.71 35.32
N GLY A 512 6.31 7.59 35.53
CA GLY A 512 6.85 6.73 36.57
C GLY A 512 6.45 7.13 38.00
N HIS A 513 6.22 6.13 38.85
CA HIS A 513 6.80 6.12 40.20
C HIS A 513 6.79 4.71 40.83
N GLN A 514 7.74 4.57 41.75
CA GLN A 514 8.05 3.41 42.58
C GLN A 514 6.93 3.10 43.58
N ASP A 515 6.93 1.84 44.02
CA ASP A 515 6.45 1.32 45.30
C ASP A 515 4.95 1.01 45.52
N THR A 516 4.73 -0.31 45.63
CA THR A 516 3.91 -1.06 46.61
C THR A 516 2.39 -0.79 46.71
N ILE A 517 1.57 -1.77 46.31
CA ILE A 517 0.72 -2.62 47.20
C ILE A 517 -0.28 -3.43 46.36
N LEU A 518 -0.54 -4.66 46.84
CA LEU A 518 -1.44 -5.70 46.35
C LEU A 518 -2.79 -5.20 45.85
N PHE A 519 -3.25 -5.68 44.69
CA PHE A 519 -4.50 -6.45 44.51
C PHE A 519 -4.56 -6.98 43.07
N SER A 520 -4.72 -8.31 42.95
CA SER A 520 -4.78 -9.04 41.67
C SER A 520 -6.17 -8.93 41.05
N PRO A 521 -6.24 -8.82 39.71
CA PRO A 521 -7.03 -9.76 38.94
C PRO A 521 -6.16 -10.47 37.91
N VAL A 522 -6.52 -11.72 37.64
CA VAL A 522 -5.81 -12.73 36.84
C VAL A 522 -5.40 -12.18 35.45
N VAL A 523 -4.12 -11.80 35.31
CA VAL A 523 -3.45 -11.49 34.04
C VAL A 523 -2.69 -12.74 33.61
N SER A 524 -2.98 -13.27 32.42
CA SER A 524 -2.18 -14.34 31.83
C SER A 524 -1.14 -13.74 30.87
N THR A 525 0.11 -14.16 31.08
CA THR A 525 1.32 -13.96 30.25
C THR A 525 1.70 -12.51 29.93
N SER A 526 2.48 -11.91 30.82
CA SER A 526 3.26 -10.68 30.58
C SER A 526 4.62 -11.03 29.96
N GLU A 527 4.91 -10.57 28.75
CA GLU A 527 6.29 -10.53 28.24
C GLU A 527 6.86 -9.13 28.51
N SER A 528 7.88 -9.07 29.36
CA SER A 528 8.49 -7.81 29.79
C SER A 528 9.41 -7.25 28.69
N GLY A 529 8.92 -6.27 27.94
CA GLY A 529 9.74 -5.36 27.14
C GLY A 529 9.97 -4.04 27.88
N SER A 530 11.20 -3.50 27.78
CA SER A 530 11.65 -2.12 28.10
C SER A 530 10.80 -1.26 29.06
N LYS A 531 11.39 -0.85 30.20
CA LYS A 531 10.86 0.12 31.19
C LYS A 531 9.84 1.11 30.59
N GLY A 532 8.55 0.90 30.90
CA GLY A 532 7.46 1.87 30.73
C GLY A 532 6.32 1.50 29.77
N ILE A 533 6.50 0.56 28.83
CA ILE A 533 5.45 0.17 27.87
C ILE A 533 5.35 -1.35 27.84
N VAL A 534 4.28 -1.89 28.40
CA VAL A 534 4.02 -3.34 28.44
C VAL A 534 2.83 -3.65 27.53
N GLN A 535 2.99 -4.69 26.70
CA GLN A 535 1.90 -5.25 25.90
C GLN A 535 1.07 -6.19 26.77
N TYR A 536 -0.24 -6.04 26.69
CA TYR A 536 -1.21 -6.86 27.40
C TYR A 536 -2.22 -7.43 26.41
N THR A 537 -2.78 -8.57 26.78
CA THR A 537 -3.93 -9.16 26.11
C THR A 537 -5.05 -9.34 27.13
N ALA A 538 -6.23 -8.84 26.82
CA ALA A 538 -7.43 -9.01 27.64
C ALA A 538 -8.55 -9.64 26.80
N THR A 539 -9.29 -10.56 27.39
CA THR A 539 -10.51 -11.08 26.80
C THR A 539 -11.69 -10.53 27.57
N ILE A 540 -12.52 -9.74 26.89
CA ILE A 540 -13.73 -9.16 27.47
C ILE A 540 -14.97 -9.86 26.91
N PRO A 541 -16.01 -10.08 27.74
CA PRO A 541 -17.31 -10.46 27.22
C PRO A 541 -17.90 -9.28 26.44
N TYR A 542 -18.44 -9.53 25.26
CA TYR A 542 -19.30 -8.58 24.57
C TYR A 542 -20.60 -9.32 24.17
N PRO A 543 -21.69 -9.13 24.94
CA PRO A 543 -22.97 -9.64 24.53
C PRO A 543 -23.46 -8.79 23.36
N SER A 544 -23.44 -9.34 22.14
CA SER A 544 -24.12 -8.71 21.01
C SER A 544 -25.61 -8.66 21.32
N HIS A 545 -26.22 -7.48 21.21
CA HIS A 545 -27.66 -7.38 21.22
C HIS A 545 -28.20 -8.06 19.95
N PRO A 546 -29.31 -8.83 19.99
CA PRO A 546 -29.86 -9.52 18.82
C PRO A 546 -30.11 -8.58 17.64
N SER A 547 -30.39 -7.31 17.95
CA SER A 547 -30.52 -6.27 16.96
C SER A 547 -29.19 -5.94 16.24
N VAL A 548 -28.03 -6.04 16.88
CA VAL A 548 -26.75 -5.69 16.23
C VAL A 548 -25.84 -6.90 15.98
N GLU A 549 -26.39 -8.12 16.03
CA GLU A 549 -25.60 -9.35 15.90
C GLU A 549 -25.11 -9.58 14.46
N ILE A 550 -23.84 -9.99 14.33
CA ILE A 550 -23.18 -10.26 13.05
C ILE A 550 -23.03 -11.79 12.90
N ASP A 551 -24.05 -12.48 12.38
CA ASP A 551 -24.14 -13.90 11.91
C ASP A 551 -23.02 -14.89 12.31
N GLY A 552 -22.56 -14.90 13.56
CA GLY A 552 -21.48 -15.78 14.01
C GLY A 552 -20.13 -15.60 13.30
N VAL A 553 -19.84 -14.42 12.73
CA VAL A 553 -18.55 -14.12 12.06
C VAL A 553 -17.57 -13.54 13.06
N THR A 554 -16.31 -13.96 12.98
CA THR A 554 -15.21 -13.32 13.72
C THR A 554 -14.82 -12.03 13.01
N CYS A 555 -14.94 -10.90 13.70
CA CYS A 555 -14.47 -9.60 13.24
C CYS A 555 -13.07 -9.36 13.77
N GLN A 556 -12.09 -9.20 12.89
CA GLN A 556 -10.75 -8.78 13.25
C GLN A 556 -10.56 -7.32 12.87
N MET A 557 -10.11 -6.53 13.83
CA MET A 557 -9.88 -5.11 13.68
C MET A 557 -8.44 -4.81 14.05
N SER A 558 -7.66 -4.51 13.03
CA SER A 558 -6.29 -4.02 13.16
C SER A 558 -6.25 -2.59 13.69
N GLN A 559 -5.04 -2.10 13.97
CA GLN A 559 -4.83 -0.69 14.32
C GLN A 559 -5.35 0.27 13.25
N LYS A 560 -5.22 -0.03 11.95
CA LYS A 560 -5.72 0.84 10.88
C LYS A 560 -7.25 0.84 10.82
N VAL A 561 -7.87 -0.32 10.99
CA VAL A 561 -9.33 -0.45 11.04
C VAL A 561 -9.90 0.20 12.31
N LEU A 562 -9.24 0.10 13.46
CA LEU A 562 -9.65 0.79 14.68
C LEU A 562 -9.58 2.32 14.56
N ARG A 563 -8.52 2.84 13.90
CA ARG A 563 -8.43 4.27 13.57
C ARG A 563 -9.60 4.72 12.69
N ALA A 564 -9.96 3.90 11.72
CA ALA A 564 -11.06 4.16 10.79
C ALA A 564 -12.46 4.06 11.41
N CYS A 565 -12.68 3.10 12.31
CA CYS A 565 -13.99 2.78 12.88
C CYS A 565 -14.28 3.47 14.23
N GLY A 566 -13.26 4.03 14.89
CA GLY A 566 -13.40 4.65 16.23
C GLY A 566 -12.67 5.99 16.40
N TYR A 567 -12.18 6.61 15.32
CA TYR A 567 -11.50 7.91 15.30
C TYR A 567 -10.40 8.13 16.36
N SER A 568 -9.72 7.08 16.82
CA SER A 568 -8.70 7.21 17.87
C SER A 568 -7.31 7.48 17.29
N SER A 569 -6.66 8.55 17.77
CA SER A 569 -5.22 8.80 17.61
C SER A 569 -4.39 7.85 18.48
N ILE A 570 -4.45 6.54 18.18
CA ILE A 570 -3.59 5.50 18.77
C ILE A 570 -2.19 5.53 18.13
N THR A 571 -1.54 6.69 18.16
CA THR A 571 -0.11 6.79 17.84
C THR A 571 0.48 8.06 18.44
N LEU A 572 1.12 7.90 19.59
CA LEU A 572 2.23 8.76 20.01
C LEU A 572 3.32 7.87 20.57
N PHE A 573 3.94 7.08 19.71
CA PHE A 573 5.39 6.92 19.71
C PHE A 573 5.79 6.21 18.41
N ARG A 574 6.84 6.78 17.82
CA ARG A 574 7.36 6.57 16.47
C ARG A 574 7.75 5.11 16.21
N GLN A 575 7.55 4.65 14.97
CA GLN A 575 8.39 3.57 14.43
C GLN A 575 9.85 4.05 14.45
N ARG A 576 10.76 3.16 14.89
CA ARG A 576 12.19 3.45 15.16
C ARG A 576 12.77 4.45 14.17
N LEU A 577 13.21 5.58 14.72
CA LEU A 577 14.04 6.55 14.03
C LEU A 577 15.38 5.90 13.65
N LYS A 578 16.03 6.39 12.60
CA LYS A 578 17.47 6.24 12.42
C LYS A 578 18.06 7.61 12.68
N CYS A 579 18.85 7.75 13.75
CA CYS A 579 19.41 9.03 14.16
C CYS A 579 20.86 9.14 13.69
N HIS A 580 21.11 10.20 12.91
CA HIS A 580 22.43 10.61 12.47
C HIS A 580 22.77 11.91 13.20
N PHE A 581 23.83 11.92 14.01
CA PHE A 581 24.33 13.12 14.65
C PHE A 581 25.41 13.75 13.78
N SER A 582 25.19 14.97 13.32
CA SER A 582 26.27 15.83 12.81
C SER A 582 26.98 16.43 14.02
N VAL A 583 28.22 16.00 14.29
CA VAL A 583 29.02 16.50 15.41
C VAL A 583 29.94 17.59 14.88
N HIS A 584 29.61 18.84 15.19
CA HIS A 584 30.48 19.97 14.89
C HIS A 584 31.66 20.03 15.87
N GLY A 585 32.88 20.15 15.33
CA GLY A 585 34.10 20.39 16.11
C GLY A 585 34.51 19.26 17.08
N ASN A 586 34.08 18.01 16.85
CA ASN A 586 34.39 16.86 17.72
C ASN A 586 34.01 17.07 19.20
N ALA A 587 32.98 17.88 19.48
CA ALA A 587 32.64 18.33 20.84
C ALA A 587 32.19 17.20 21.81
N LEU A 588 31.87 16.02 21.31
CA LEU A 588 31.37 14.89 22.10
C LEU A 588 32.47 13.87 22.40
N SER A 589 32.65 13.54 23.68
CA SER A 589 33.52 12.45 24.12
C SER A 589 32.92 11.08 23.81
N HIS A 590 33.76 10.04 23.71
CA HIS A 590 33.32 8.65 23.47
C HIS A 590 32.27 8.18 24.49
N LYS A 591 32.51 8.45 25.78
CA LYS A 591 31.55 8.15 26.87
C LYS A 591 30.19 8.81 26.65
N ARG A 592 30.16 10.05 26.16
CA ARG A 592 28.91 10.78 25.85
C ARG A 592 28.20 10.18 24.63
N LYS A 593 28.93 9.86 23.57
CA LYS A 593 28.37 9.18 22.38
C LYS A 593 27.72 7.84 22.77
N SER A 594 28.39 7.07 23.62
CA SER A 594 27.85 5.82 24.20
C SER A 594 26.57 6.05 25.03
N GLN A 595 26.51 7.13 25.82
CA GLN A 595 25.31 7.49 26.58
C GLN A 595 24.15 7.90 25.66
N ILE A 596 24.41 8.72 24.65
CA ILE A 596 23.42 9.14 23.67
C ILE A 596 22.86 7.92 22.91
N ALA A 597 23.73 7.01 22.46
CA ALA A 597 23.29 5.79 21.79
C ALA A 597 22.37 4.93 22.69
N ARG A 598 22.70 4.80 23.97
CA ARG A 598 21.86 4.12 24.99
C ARG A 598 20.53 4.82 25.25
N GLU A 599 20.50 6.15 25.18
CA GLU A 599 19.29 6.94 25.37
C GLU A 599 18.32 6.75 24.20
N PHE A 600 18.83 6.80 22.97
CA PHE A 600 18.01 6.67 21.77
C PHE A 600 17.46 5.26 21.54
N ARG A 601 18.12 4.21 22.06
CA ARG A 601 17.71 2.78 21.95
C ARG A 601 17.35 2.34 20.52
N LEU A 602 18.04 2.93 19.54
CA LEU A 602 18.01 2.49 18.17
C LEU A 602 19.01 1.35 17.99
N SER A 603 18.78 0.48 17.00
CA SER A 603 19.71 -0.61 16.69
C SER A 603 21.15 -0.09 16.60
N GLU A 604 21.32 1.05 15.93
CA GLU A 604 22.56 1.79 15.86
C GLU A 604 22.32 3.30 15.83
N THR A 605 23.29 4.03 16.36
CA THR A 605 23.40 5.49 16.35
C THR A 605 24.72 5.88 15.69
N ALA A 606 24.65 6.70 14.64
CA ALA A 606 25.80 7.14 13.86
C ALA A 606 26.19 8.58 14.22
N PHE A 607 27.47 8.80 14.54
CA PHE A 607 28.06 10.12 14.76
C PHE A 607 28.97 10.46 13.57
N LEU A 608 28.50 11.39 12.74
CA LEU A 608 29.22 11.91 11.59
C LEU A 608 29.94 13.19 12.01
N HIS A 609 31.27 13.21 11.88
CA HIS A 609 32.08 14.38 12.19
C HIS A 609 32.30 15.25 10.95
N ASP A 610 32.65 16.51 11.20
CA ASP A 610 33.12 17.38 10.13
C ASP A 610 34.40 16.87 9.49
N ALA A 611 34.52 17.08 8.18
CA ALA A 611 35.76 16.81 7.48
C ALA A 611 36.84 17.77 8.01
N PRO A 612 38.06 17.31 8.29
CA PRO A 612 39.13 18.19 8.79
C PRO A 612 39.44 19.35 7.83
N PHE A 613 39.34 19.09 6.51
CA PHE A 613 39.50 20.05 5.44
C PHE A 613 38.57 19.69 4.25
N PRO A 614 38.23 20.66 3.37
CA PRO A 614 37.48 20.38 2.14
C PRO A 614 38.12 19.25 1.32
N GLY A 615 37.32 18.27 0.89
CA GLY A 615 37.79 17.12 0.10
C GLY A 615 38.42 15.98 0.90
N GLN A 616 38.57 16.11 2.22
CA GLN A 616 39.03 15.01 3.08
C GLN A 616 37.87 14.14 3.59
N PRO A 617 38.12 12.86 3.88
CA PRO A 617 37.07 11.95 4.36
C PRO A 617 36.55 12.35 5.75
N ARG A 618 35.24 12.21 5.95
CA ARG A 618 34.58 12.45 7.24
C ARG A 618 34.75 11.23 8.15
N GLN A 619 35.01 11.46 9.43
CA GLN A 619 34.98 10.39 10.42
C GLN A 619 33.54 10.00 10.73
N LEU A 620 33.27 8.69 10.80
CA LEU A 620 31.99 8.12 11.20
C LEU A 620 32.21 7.07 12.29
N GLU A 621 31.61 7.30 13.46
CA GLU A 621 31.55 6.31 14.54
C GLU A 621 30.12 5.78 14.67
N ILE A 622 29.99 4.47 14.92
CA ILE A 622 28.71 3.77 14.96
C ILE A 622 28.61 3.05 16.30
N PHE A 623 27.55 3.34 17.04
CA PHE A 623 27.29 2.75 18.36
C PHE A 623 26.00 1.95 18.33
N THR A 624 25.97 0.80 18.99
CA THR A 624 24.77 -0.02 19.20
C THR A 624 23.88 0.58 20.30
N GLU A 625 22.68 0.02 20.49
CA GLU A 625 21.81 0.35 21.62
C GLU A 625 22.43 0.11 23.00
N THR A 626 23.41 -0.80 23.12
CA THR A 626 24.15 -1.02 24.38
C THR A 626 25.20 0.07 24.64
N GLY A 627 25.42 0.96 23.66
CA GLY A 627 26.44 1.99 23.71
C GLY A 627 27.84 1.47 23.39
N GLU A 628 27.95 0.27 22.81
CA GLU A 628 29.19 -0.30 22.31
C GLU A 628 29.44 0.17 20.88
N GLU A 629 30.69 0.51 20.57
CA GLU A 629 31.05 0.99 19.24
C GLU A 629 31.43 -0.18 18.32
N VAL A 630 30.75 -0.28 17.18
CA VAL A 630 30.97 -1.34 16.18
C VAL A 630 31.83 -0.85 15.01
N PRO A 631 32.62 -1.73 14.38
CA PRO A 631 33.56 -1.31 13.34
C PRO A 631 32.90 -0.88 12.04
N PHE A 632 31.77 -1.51 11.70
CA PHE A 632 30.99 -1.27 10.51
C PHE A 632 29.53 -1.65 10.76
N ALA A 633 28.59 -0.89 10.21
CA ALA A 633 27.20 -1.32 10.09
C ALA A 633 26.66 -0.80 8.75
N GLY A 634 26.00 -1.68 7.99
CA GLY A 634 25.58 -1.36 6.64
C GLY A 634 24.53 -0.25 6.57
N HIS A 635 23.40 -0.43 7.26
CA HIS A 635 22.30 0.54 7.15
C HIS A 635 22.62 1.92 7.74
N PRO A 636 23.45 2.10 8.80
CA PRO A 636 23.85 3.43 9.25
C PRO A 636 24.74 4.12 8.21
N VAL A 637 25.65 3.40 7.54
CA VAL A 637 26.48 3.96 6.46
C VAL A 637 25.62 4.42 5.28
N ILE A 638 24.63 3.63 4.86
CA ILE A 638 23.70 4.02 3.78
C ILE A 638 22.90 5.27 4.17
N GLY A 639 22.42 5.35 5.41
CA GLY A 639 21.71 6.53 5.93
C GLY A 639 22.60 7.78 5.99
N VAL A 640 23.85 7.64 6.43
CA VAL A 640 24.84 8.73 6.44
C VAL A 640 25.18 9.19 5.02
N ALA A 641 25.37 8.26 4.08
CA ALA A 641 25.64 8.60 2.69
C ALA A 641 24.48 9.42 2.09
N TYR A 642 23.24 8.96 2.26
CA TYR A 642 22.06 9.71 1.86
C TYR A 642 22.01 11.09 2.53
N TYR A 643 22.32 11.19 3.82
CA TYR A 643 22.33 12.47 4.54
C TYR A 643 23.36 13.46 3.97
N ILE A 644 24.59 13.01 3.70
CA ILE A 644 25.66 13.83 3.13
C ILE A 644 25.23 14.41 1.78
N PHE A 645 24.88 13.55 0.83
CA PHE A 645 24.62 13.99 -0.54
C PHE A 645 23.32 14.78 -0.69
N SER A 646 22.28 14.43 0.10
CA SER A 646 20.98 15.09 0.01
C SER A 646 20.91 16.40 0.80
N TYR A 647 21.60 16.52 1.94
CA TYR A 647 21.40 17.66 2.86
C TYR A 647 22.65 18.50 3.14
N LEU A 648 23.83 17.89 3.23
CA LEU A 648 25.07 18.65 3.45
C LEU A 648 25.60 19.24 2.15
N GLU A 649 25.63 18.45 1.08
CA GLU A 649 26.15 18.87 -0.23
C GLU A 649 25.05 19.46 -1.15
N ARG A 650 23.77 19.35 -0.75
CA ARG A 650 22.57 19.98 -1.37
C ARG A 650 22.50 19.84 -2.90
N MET A 651 22.53 18.60 -3.37
CA MET A 651 22.57 18.30 -4.80
C MET A 651 21.23 18.62 -5.51
N HIS A 652 21.34 19.22 -6.70
CA HIS A 652 20.22 19.51 -7.59
C HIS A 652 20.31 18.59 -8.82
N TYR A 653 19.28 17.79 -9.06
CA TYR A 653 19.18 16.97 -10.26
C TYR A 653 18.74 17.84 -11.45
N GLY A 654 19.61 17.98 -12.46
CA GLY A 654 19.39 18.82 -13.64
C GLY A 654 18.47 18.21 -14.72
N GLY A 655 18.06 16.94 -14.56
CA GLY A 655 17.16 16.24 -15.48
C GLY A 655 17.77 14.98 -16.13
N PRO A 656 17.05 14.34 -17.08
CA PRO A 656 17.41 13.03 -17.65
C PRO A 656 18.77 12.95 -18.35
N ALA A 657 19.34 14.08 -18.77
CA ALA A 657 20.68 14.14 -19.36
C ALA A 657 21.79 13.84 -18.35
N ASP A 658 21.54 14.05 -17.05
CA ASP A 658 22.49 13.85 -15.96
C ASP A 658 22.40 12.46 -15.30
N ARG A 659 21.55 11.57 -15.86
CA ARG A 659 21.14 10.29 -15.25
C ARG A 659 22.31 9.36 -14.91
N ASP A 660 23.34 9.35 -15.74
CA ASP A 660 24.48 8.42 -15.64
C ASP A 660 25.83 9.15 -15.39
N THR A 661 25.84 10.48 -15.34
CA THR A 661 27.05 11.32 -15.22
C THR A 661 27.28 11.92 -13.83
N GLN A 662 26.24 12.07 -12.99
CA GLN A 662 26.36 12.60 -11.64
C GLN A 662 26.54 11.50 -10.55
N LYS A 663 27.55 10.64 -10.70
CA LYS A 663 27.99 9.78 -9.57
C LYS A 663 28.93 10.58 -8.69
N GLN A 664 28.45 11.08 -7.55
CA GLN A 664 29.34 11.62 -6.53
C GLN A 664 29.84 10.53 -5.60
N THR A 665 31.13 10.61 -5.31
CA THR A 665 31.84 9.70 -4.42
C THR A 665 32.37 10.49 -3.24
N ALA A 666 32.08 10.03 -2.04
CA ALA A 666 32.75 10.49 -0.84
C ALA A 666 33.37 9.28 -0.13
N VAL A 667 34.24 9.53 0.84
CA VAL A 667 34.87 8.47 1.63
C VAL A 667 34.60 8.75 3.11
N LEU A 668 34.12 7.74 3.81
CA LEU A 668 33.98 7.76 5.27
C LEU A 668 35.17 7.03 5.90
N LEU A 669 35.65 7.54 7.03
CA LEU A 669 36.62 6.86 7.89
C LEU A 669 35.88 6.22 9.06
N THR A 670 35.88 4.89 9.12
CA THR A 670 35.37 4.10 10.26
C THR A 670 36.48 3.24 10.86
N LYS A 671 36.19 2.53 11.95
CA LYS A 671 37.09 1.52 12.53
C LYS A 671 37.39 0.35 11.57
N ALA A 672 36.49 0.05 10.63
CA ALA A 672 36.73 -0.93 9.57
C ALA A 672 37.57 -0.39 8.41
N GLY A 673 37.98 0.89 8.45
CA GLY A 673 38.81 1.52 7.44
C GLY A 673 38.07 2.56 6.59
N ARG A 674 38.57 2.78 5.37
CA ARG A 674 37.99 3.73 4.42
C ARG A 674 36.82 3.07 3.70
N ILE A 675 35.66 3.72 3.74
CA ILE A 675 34.44 3.25 3.09
C ILE A 675 34.04 4.25 2.01
N PRO A 676 34.31 3.95 0.73
CA PRO A 676 33.75 4.70 -0.39
C PRO A 676 32.21 4.62 -0.37
N ILE A 677 31.56 5.77 -0.48
CA ILE A 677 30.11 5.91 -0.57
C ILE A 677 29.73 6.60 -1.87
N PHE A 678 28.58 6.20 -2.41
CA PHE A 678 28.06 6.62 -3.70
C PHE A 678 26.60 7.00 -3.54
N PHE A 679 26.14 7.95 -4.34
CA PHE A 679 24.72 8.28 -4.41
C PHE A 679 24.28 8.52 -5.85
N ASN A 680 23.15 7.92 -6.20
CA ASN A 680 22.46 8.16 -7.46
C ASN A 680 21.22 9.03 -7.18
N PRO A 681 21.23 10.33 -7.54
CA PRO A 681 20.13 11.24 -7.25
C PRO A 681 18.86 10.92 -8.05
N TYR A 682 18.97 10.31 -9.23
CA TYR A 682 17.81 9.90 -10.03
C TYR A 682 17.07 8.72 -9.40
N ARG A 683 17.81 7.69 -8.96
CA ARG A 683 17.23 6.48 -8.34
C ARG A 683 16.96 6.64 -6.84
N GLN A 684 17.46 7.72 -6.22
CA GLN A 684 17.48 7.92 -4.77
C GLN A 684 18.09 6.73 -4.03
N VAL A 685 19.17 6.17 -4.59
CA VAL A 685 19.87 5.00 -4.05
C VAL A 685 21.24 5.45 -3.57
N ALA A 686 21.51 5.20 -2.29
CA ALA A 686 22.84 5.28 -1.72
C ALA A 686 23.49 3.90 -1.76
N ALA A 687 24.81 3.87 -1.96
CA ALA A 687 25.59 2.66 -1.94
C ALA A 687 26.93 2.88 -1.23
N CYS A 688 27.54 1.80 -0.75
CA CYS A 688 28.89 1.82 -0.22
C CYS A 688 29.68 0.60 -0.68
N ALA A 689 30.98 0.78 -0.88
CA ALA A 689 31.91 -0.33 -0.99
C ALA A 689 32.21 -0.84 0.42
N VAL A 690 31.70 -2.03 0.73
CA VAL A 690 31.77 -2.62 2.05
C VAL A 690 33.21 -2.98 2.34
N PRO A 691 33.81 -2.54 3.45
CA PRO A 691 35.10 -3.07 3.87
C PRO A 691 34.89 -4.54 4.20
N PHE A 692 35.73 -5.42 3.67
CA PHE A 692 35.64 -6.84 3.98
C PHE A 692 37.02 -7.45 4.24
N ASP A 693 37.09 -8.24 5.30
CA ASP A 693 38.12 -9.23 5.58
C ASP A 693 37.33 -10.52 5.80
N TYR A 694 36.90 -11.10 4.67
CA TYR A 694 35.88 -12.15 4.65
C TYR A 694 36.46 -13.47 5.13
N HIS A 695 35.83 -14.08 6.14
CA HIS A 695 36.29 -15.33 6.72
C HIS A 695 35.13 -16.27 7.04
N ILE A 696 35.30 -17.55 6.71
CA ILE A 696 34.39 -18.63 7.10
C ILE A 696 35.13 -19.41 8.19
N HIS A 697 34.57 -19.45 9.39
CA HIS A 697 35.23 -20.13 10.51
C HIS A 697 35.25 -21.65 10.32
N SER A 698 36.23 -22.33 10.92
CA SER A 698 36.29 -23.79 10.91
C SER A 698 35.16 -24.42 11.72
N HIS A 699 34.71 -23.72 12.76
CA HIS A 699 33.62 -24.14 13.63
C HIS A 699 32.25 -23.88 12.98
N ARG A 700 31.32 -24.82 13.15
CA ARG A 700 29.93 -24.71 12.67
C ARG A 700 28.97 -24.79 13.85
N VAL A 701 27.80 -24.16 13.72
CA VAL A 701 26.78 -24.12 14.77
C VAL A 701 25.76 -25.24 14.55
N PRO A 702 25.63 -26.21 15.45
CA PRO A 702 24.60 -27.25 15.36
C PRO A 702 23.19 -26.66 15.52
N ILE A 703 22.20 -27.30 14.90
CA ILE A 703 20.78 -26.96 15.07
C ILE A 703 20.33 -26.98 16.54
N GLU A 704 20.93 -27.82 17.38
CA GLU A 704 20.64 -27.89 18.81
C GLU A 704 20.94 -26.56 19.52
N LYS A 705 22.03 -25.87 19.12
CA LYS A 705 22.34 -24.53 19.65
C LYS A 705 21.34 -23.50 19.16
N ILE A 706 20.88 -23.58 17.90
CA ILE A 706 19.81 -22.71 17.38
C ILE A 706 18.51 -22.92 18.18
N ILE A 707 18.10 -24.18 18.36
CA ILE A 707 16.90 -24.57 19.13
C ILE A 707 16.98 -24.07 20.58
N SER A 708 18.17 -24.10 21.20
CA SER A 708 18.34 -23.59 22.57
C SER A 708 18.01 -22.10 22.70
N THR A 709 18.20 -21.32 21.63
CA THR A 709 17.86 -19.90 21.57
C THR A 709 16.49 -19.60 20.96
N GLN A 710 15.83 -20.61 20.38
CA GLN A 710 14.54 -20.54 19.71
C GLN A 710 13.67 -21.75 20.11
N PRO A 711 13.35 -21.94 21.40
CA PRO A 711 12.69 -23.15 21.90
C PRO A 711 11.30 -23.40 21.28
N GLN A 712 10.60 -22.34 20.89
CA GLN A 712 9.30 -22.41 20.22
C GLN A 712 9.35 -23.07 18.83
N VAL A 713 10.54 -23.25 18.25
CA VAL A 713 10.68 -23.98 16.99
C VAL A 713 10.50 -25.49 17.19
N GLN A 714 10.68 -26.01 18.42
CA GLN A 714 10.55 -27.45 18.71
C GLN A 714 9.13 -27.99 18.50
N ILE A 715 8.11 -27.13 18.57
CA ILE A 715 6.71 -27.51 18.33
C ILE A 715 6.33 -27.50 16.84
N VAL A 716 7.22 -27.04 15.96
CA VAL A 716 6.98 -27.01 14.52
C VAL A 716 7.18 -28.43 13.96
N PRO A 717 6.19 -29.05 13.31
CA PRO A 717 6.27 -30.46 12.88
C PRO A 717 7.46 -30.78 11.96
N THR A 718 7.98 -29.78 11.25
CA THR A 718 9.10 -29.93 10.31
C THR A 718 10.47 -29.81 10.96
N ILE A 719 10.58 -29.49 12.26
CA ILE A 719 11.88 -29.35 12.97
C ILE A 719 12.71 -30.63 12.94
N ASP A 720 12.05 -31.79 12.93
CA ASP A 720 12.72 -33.09 12.88
C ASP A 720 13.53 -33.29 11.59
N LYS A 721 13.16 -32.58 10.50
CA LYS A 721 13.89 -32.60 9.22
C LYS A 721 15.18 -31.78 9.26
N GLU A 722 15.33 -30.90 10.24
CA GLU A 722 16.53 -30.09 10.44
C GLU A 722 17.50 -30.69 11.46
N ARG A 723 17.16 -31.84 12.08
CA ARG A 723 18.06 -32.57 12.98
C ARG A 723 19.39 -32.88 12.30
N ASP A 724 20.47 -32.83 13.06
CA ASP A 724 21.85 -33.06 12.61
C ASP A 724 22.43 -32.02 11.62
N LYS A 725 21.67 -30.99 11.22
CA LYS A 725 22.20 -29.92 10.36
C LYS A 725 23.12 -28.98 11.15
N THR A 726 24.14 -28.46 10.47
CA THR A 726 25.09 -27.48 11.02
C THR A 726 25.22 -26.25 10.12
N PHE A 727 25.24 -25.08 10.74
CA PHE A 727 25.22 -23.78 10.06
C PHE A 727 26.60 -23.11 10.09
N PRO A 728 27.02 -22.44 9.01
CA PRO A 728 28.30 -21.75 8.94
C PRO A 728 28.33 -20.49 9.83
N LEU A 729 29.52 -20.21 10.34
CA LEU A 729 29.88 -18.93 10.96
C LEU A 729 30.71 -18.12 9.97
N VAL A 730 30.31 -16.87 9.73
CA VAL A 730 30.94 -16.01 8.73
C VAL A 730 31.20 -14.63 9.31
N SER A 731 32.46 -14.20 9.26
CA SER A 731 32.85 -12.81 9.52
C SER A 731 32.96 -12.06 8.20
N ILE A 732 32.32 -10.88 8.13
CA ILE A 732 32.50 -9.97 6.99
C ILE A 732 33.73 -9.07 7.20
N VAL A 733 34.00 -8.69 8.46
CA VAL A 733 35.18 -7.94 8.90
C VAL A 733 35.59 -8.45 10.28
N LYS A 734 36.84 -8.21 10.67
CA LYS A 734 37.30 -8.49 12.05
C LYS A 734 36.40 -7.79 13.08
N GLY A 735 35.97 -8.56 14.08
CA GLY A 735 35.08 -8.09 15.14
C GLY A 735 33.58 -8.12 14.81
N MET A 736 33.17 -8.61 13.64
CA MET A 736 31.75 -8.76 13.28
C MET A 736 31.46 -10.08 12.57
N THR A 737 30.71 -10.96 13.25
CA THR A 737 30.45 -12.34 12.84
C THR A 737 28.97 -12.67 12.88
N PHE A 738 28.53 -13.50 11.93
CA PHE A 738 27.15 -13.94 11.81
C PHE A 738 27.05 -15.45 11.66
N VAL A 739 26.09 -16.05 12.35
CA VAL A 739 25.60 -17.41 12.07
C VAL A 739 24.63 -17.29 10.90
N LEU A 740 24.82 -18.07 9.83
CA LEU A 740 23.91 -18.05 8.68
C LEU A 740 23.04 -19.30 8.65
N VAL A 741 21.77 -19.17 9.03
CA VAL A 741 20.84 -20.30 9.17
C VAL A 741 19.91 -20.38 7.96
N ASP A 742 20.04 -21.45 7.18
CA ASP A 742 19.24 -21.70 5.98
C ASP A 742 17.97 -22.50 6.32
N PHE A 743 16.79 -21.89 6.14
CA PHE A 743 15.49 -22.54 6.27
C PHE A 743 14.70 -22.52 4.96
N SER A 744 15.39 -22.52 3.82
CA SER A 744 14.75 -22.54 2.49
C SER A 744 13.81 -23.74 2.29
N GLU A 745 14.17 -24.91 2.84
CA GLU A 745 13.37 -26.15 2.71
C GLU A 745 12.19 -26.21 3.70
N ASN A 746 12.21 -25.41 4.76
CA ASN A 746 11.26 -25.50 5.89
C ASN A 746 10.81 -24.10 6.35
N ALA A 747 10.05 -23.42 5.48
CA ALA A 747 9.60 -22.03 5.69
C ALA A 747 8.68 -21.83 6.93
N GLU A 748 8.08 -22.90 7.45
CA GLU A 748 7.29 -22.89 8.68
C GLU A 748 8.17 -22.56 9.90
N ILE A 749 9.37 -23.14 9.97
CA ILE A 749 10.36 -22.87 11.03
C ILE A 749 10.78 -21.41 10.96
N PHE A 750 11.07 -20.90 9.76
CA PHE A 750 11.42 -19.51 9.53
C PHE A 750 10.34 -18.54 10.03
N SER A 751 9.06 -18.91 9.89
CA SER A 751 7.93 -18.10 10.33
C SER A 751 7.75 -18.12 11.85
N ALA A 752 8.15 -19.21 12.51
CA ALA A 752 8.03 -19.41 13.96
C ALA A 752 9.14 -18.74 14.80
N LEU A 753 10.18 -18.18 14.18
CA LEU A 753 11.25 -17.50 14.90
C LEU A 753 10.72 -16.28 15.68
N GLN A 754 11.31 -16.01 16.83
CA GLN A 754 10.99 -14.90 17.72
C GLN A 754 12.26 -14.15 18.12
N ALA A 755 12.10 -12.90 18.57
CA ALA A 755 13.21 -12.13 19.11
C ALA A 755 13.84 -12.87 20.31
N GLY A 756 15.15 -13.09 20.24
CA GLY A 756 15.86 -13.96 21.17
C GLY A 756 17.36 -13.68 21.18
N LYS A 757 18.10 -14.42 22.02
CA LYS A 757 19.56 -14.30 22.08
C LYS A 757 20.20 -14.96 20.85
N SER A 758 21.38 -14.50 20.48
CA SER A 758 22.24 -15.25 19.56
C SER A 758 22.76 -16.51 20.25
N PRO A 759 23.00 -17.62 19.52
CA PRO A 759 23.61 -18.81 20.09
C PRO A 759 25.04 -18.51 20.54
N GLU A 760 25.52 -19.25 21.54
CA GLU A 760 26.93 -19.21 21.93
C GLU A 760 27.79 -19.96 20.91
N VAL A 761 28.81 -19.28 20.40
CA VAL A 761 29.63 -19.76 19.27
C VAL A 761 31.10 -19.79 19.65
N GLU A 762 31.82 -20.72 19.04
CA GLU A 762 33.27 -20.80 19.12
C GLU A 762 33.84 -20.21 17.82
N LEU A 763 34.72 -19.22 17.98
CA LEU A 763 35.37 -18.53 16.87
C LEU A 763 36.82 -18.97 16.79
N ASP A 764 37.37 -18.99 15.57
CA ASP A 764 38.80 -19.20 15.36
C ASP A 764 39.60 -18.13 16.12
N ALA A 765 40.71 -18.52 16.76
CA ALA A 765 41.38 -17.70 17.77
C ALA A 765 41.77 -16.28 17.29
N GLU A 766 42.14 -16.13 16.02
CA GLU A 766 42.52 -14.83 15.42
C GLU A 766 41.35 -13.87 15.19
N TRP A 767 40.11 -14.37 15.32
CA TRP A 767 38.87 -13.65 15.05
C TRP A 767 38.03 -13.40 16.31
N SER A 768 38.50 -13.83 17.47
CA SER A 768 37.90 -13.57 18.77
C SER A 768 38.59 -12.39 19.47
N PRO A 769 37.87 -11.51 20.19
CA PRO A 769 36.40 -11.44 20.34
C PRO A 769 35.72 -10.76 19.14
N SER A 770 34.44 -11.09 18.91
CA SER A 770 33.62 -10.51 17.85
C SER A 770 32.18 -10.32 18.31
N PHE A 771 31.49 -9.31 17.76
CA PHE A 771 30.02 -9.30 17.77
C PHE A 771 29.49 -10.56 17.07
N VAL A 772 28.42 -11.17 17.60
CA VAL A 772 27.79 -12.36 17.03
C VAL A 772 26.28 -12.14 16.87
N GLY A 773 25.82 -12.11 15.61
CA GLY A 773 24.39 -12.10 15.25
C GLY A 773 23.95 -13.43 14.63
N CYS A 774 22.66 -13.76 14.68
CA CYS A 774 22.10 -14.89 13.95
C CYS A 774 21.22 -14.40 12.80
N LEU A 775 21.61 -14.69 11.56
CA LEU A 775 20.86 -14.36 10.36
C LEU A 775 20.19 -15.63 9.82
N TYR A 776 18.87 -15.67 9.93
CA TYR A 776 18.03 -16.70 9.34
C TYR A 776 17.63 -16.26 7.94
N TYR A 777 17.61 -17.17 6.97
CA TYR A 777 17.19 -16.84 5.61
C TYR A 777 16.47 -17.98 4.92
N LYS A 778 15.67 -17.62 3.91
CA LYS A 778 15.11 -18.55 2.92
C LYS A 778 15.27 -17.98 1.50
N LEU A 779 15.59 -18.85 0.56
CA LEU A 779 15.66 -18.51 -0.86
C LEU A 779 14.25 -18.52 -1.47
N VAL A 780 13.85 -17.43 -2.13
CA VAL A 780 12.48 -17.24 -2.65
C VAL A 780 12.39 -17.55 -4.14
N ALA A 781 13.33 -17.05 -4.94
CA ALA A 781 13.39 -17.31 -6.38
C ALA A 781 14.76 -16.91 -6.95
N LYS A 782 15.17 -17.58 -8.04
CA LYS A 782 16.30 -17.16 -8.88
C LYS A 782 15.75 -16.60 -10.19
N SER A 783 16.04 -15.34 -10.49
CA SER A 783 15.67 -14.72 -11.78
C SER A 783 16.90 -14.68 -12.67
N GLU A 784 16.87 -15.44 -13.77
CA GLU A 784 17.91 -15.43 -14.80
C GLU A 784 17.31 -14.85 -16.09
N GLN A 785 17.74 -13.66 -16.48
CA GLN A 785 17.47 -13.11 -17.82
C GLN A 785 18.77 -13.09 -18.64
N PRO A 786 18.75 -13.53 -19.91
CA PRO A 786 19.95 -13.50 -20.75
C PRO A 786 20.47 -12.07 -20.92
N GLY A 787 21.69 -11.80 -20.44
CA GLY A 787 22.32 -10.48 -20.52
C GLY A 787 22.21 -9.62 -19.24
N GLU A 788 21.47 -10.06 -18.22
CA GLU A 788 21.40 -9.43 -16.90
C GLU A 788 22.07 -10.32 -15.84
N PRO A 789 22.66 -9.74 -14.78
CA PRO A 789 23.23 -10.54 -13.69
C PRO A 789 22.13 -11.34 -12.99
N ALA A 790 22.41 -12.60 -12.65
CA ALA A 790 21.48 -13.45 -11.92
C ALA A 790 21.13 -12.81 -10.56
N ILE A 791 19.83 -12.57 -10.33
CA ILE A 791 19.32 -11.98 -9.09
C ILE A 791 18.82 -13.09 -8.18
N HIS A 792 19.47 -13.25 -7.03
CA HIS A 792 19.02 -14.13 -5.96
C HIS A 792 18.07 -13.37 -5.04
N ASN A 793 16.79 -13.74 -5.03
CA ASN A 793 15.83 -13.17 -4.12
C ASN A 793 15.82 -13.95 -2.81
N VAL A 794 16.19 -13.27 -1.72
CA VAL A 794 16.33 -13.85 -0.39
C VAL A 794 15.39 -13.12 0.57
N GLN A 795 14.71 -13.87 1.43
CA GLN A 795 14.03 -13.29 2.59
C GLN A 795 14.84 -13.65 3.84
N ALA A 796 15.16 -12.65 4.66
CA ALA A 796 16.05 -12.79 5.81
C ALA A 796 15.42 -12.22 7.09
N ARG A 797 15.84 -12.75 8.24
CA ARG A 797 15.52 -12.27 9.59
C ARG A 797 16.82 -12.27 10.41
N MET A 798 17.20 -11.13 10.96
CA MET A 798 18.37 -11.04 11.84
C MET A 798 17.90 -10.89 13.28
N ILE A 799 18.36 -11.78 14.15
CA ILE A 799 18.03 -11.77 15.56
C ILE A 799 19.33 -11.76 16.35
N SER A 800 19.43 -10.81 17.28
CA SER A 800 20.54 -10.73 18.23
C SER A 800 20.10 -10.03 19.52
N HIS A 801 20.73 -10.36 20.65
CA HIS A 801 20.55 -9.65 21.93
C HIS A 801 19.09 -9.52 22.42
N GLY A 802 18.19 -10.44 22.05
CA GLY A 802 16.78 -10.40 22.44
C GLY A 802 15.90 -9.54 21.55
N ILE A 803 16.42 -9.05 20.41
CA ILE A 803 15.72 -8.16 19.48
C ILE A 803 15.89 -8.68 18.05
N GLU A 804 14.84 -8.51 17.24
CA GLU A 804 14.90 -8.69 15.79
C GLU A 804 15.23 -7.36 15.10
N ASP A 805 16.20 -7.36 14.20
CA ASP A 805 16.62 -6.19 13.42
C ASP A 805 15.85 -6.17 12.07
N PRO A 806 15.16 -5.06 11.73
CA PRO A 806 14.44 -4.95 10.47
C PRO A 806 15.32 -4.86 9.22
N GLY A 807 16.62 -4.55 9.33
CA GLY A 807 17.48 -4.46 8.14
C GLY A 807 18.98 -4.42 8.44
N THR A 808 19.63 -5.58 8.39
CA THR A 808 21.04 -5.74 8.76
C THR A 808 21.94 -5.86 7.53
N GLY A 809 22.36 -4.72 6.99
CA GLY A 809 23.19 -4.69 5.78
C GLY A 809 24.50 -5.49 5.89
N SER A 810 25.17 -5.49 7.05
CA SER A 810 26.41 -6.25 7.27
C SER A 810 26.20 -7.76 7.24
N ALA A 811 25.14 -8.27 7.89
CA ALA A 811 24.78 -9.68 7.85
C ALA A 811 24.36 -10.11 6.44
N CYS A 812 23.61 -9.26 5.74
CA CYS A 812 23.25 -9.46 4.34
C CYS A 812 24.48 -9.57 3.42
N CYS A 813 25.52 -8.77 3.67
CA CYS A 813 26.79 -8.86 2.94
C CYS A 813 27.53 -10.18 3.23
N ALA A 814 27.57 -10.60 4.50
CA ALA A 814 28.16 -11.88 4.88
C ALA A 814 27.44 -13.06 4.19
N LEU A 815 26.10 -13.02 4.17
CA LEU A 815 25.28 -14.02 3.49
C LEU A 815 25.51 -14.03 1.98
N ALA A 816 25.49 -12.86 1.33
CA ALA A 816 25.71 -12.75 -0.11
C ALA A 816 27.09 -13.31 -0.50
N CYS A 817 28.15 -12.98 0.25
CA CYS A 817 29.48 -13.52 0.00
C CYS A 817 29.53 -15.05 0.17
N TYR A 818 28.87 -15.58 1.20
CA TYR A 818 28.79 -17.02 1.44
C TYR A 818 28.07 -17.77 0.31
N LEU A 819 26.90 -17.28 -0.11
CA LEU A 819 26.14 -17.88 -1.21
C LEU A 819 26.90 -17.78 -2.54
N ALA A 820 27.54 -16.63 -2.79
CA ALA A 820 28.31 -16.39 -4.01
C ALA A 820 29.45 -17.41 -4.19
N LEU A 821 30.22 -17.69 -3.13
CA LEU A 821 31.31 -18.67 -3.13
C LEU A 821 30.82 -20.12 -3.18
N LYS A 822 29.73 -20.45 -2.48
CA LYS A 822 29.14 -21.81 -2.47
C LYS A 822 28.75 -22.25 -3.88
N GLU A 823 28.14 -21.36 -4.64
CA GLU A 823 27.72 -21.63 -6.02
C GLU A 823 28.90 -21.71 -7.01
N ALA A 824 29.94 -20.90 -6.81
CA ALA A 824 31.12 -20.92 -7.68
C ALA A 824 31.83 -22.28 -7.59
N GLY A 825 31.91 -22.86 -6.39
CA GLY A 825 32.48 -24.20 -6.17
C GLY A 825 31.71 -25.35 -6.84
N SER A 826 30.38 -25.22 -7.03
CA SER A 826 29.55 -26.25 -7.69
C SER A 826 29.65 -26.29 -9.23
N SER A 827 30.36 -25.35 -9.86
CA SER A 827 30.40 -25.20 -11.32
C SER A 827 31.59 -25.89 -12.04
N SER A 828 32.40 -26.68 -11.31
CA SER A 828 33.58 -27.36 -11.86
C SER A 828 33.35 -28.86 -12.12
N GLU A 829 32.62 -29.19 -13.20
CA GLU A 829 32.74 -30.53 -13.81
C GLU A 829 33.98 -30.57 -14.75
N PRO A 830 34.84 -31.59 -14.67
CA PRO A 830 36.04 -31.68 -15.49
C PRO A 830 35.67 -32.06 -16.93
N LYS A 831 35.89 -31.16 -17.89
CA LYS A 831 35.81 -31.49 -19.32
C LYS A 831 37.10 -32.19 -19.77
N ASN A 832 36.92 -33.36 -20.37
CA ASN A 832 37.97 -34.20 -20.95
C ASN A 832 38.89 -33.44 -21.92
N PRO A 833 40.19 -33.77 -21.95
CA PRO A 833 41.15 -33.19 -22.88
C PRO A 833 41.06 -33.91 -24.23
N ALA A 834 40.83 -33.16 -25.31
CA ALA A 834 41.05 -33.65 -26.66
C ALA A 834 41.50 -32.51 -27.57
N GLU A 835 42.56 -32.82 -28.30
CA GLU A 835 43.03 -32.21 -29.55
C GLU A 835 43.99 -31.02 -29.44
N GLU A 836 45.26 -31.40 -29.23
CA GLU A 836 46.42 -30.75 -29.84
C GLU A 836 46.25 -30.62 -31.36
N ALA A 837 46.59 -29.44 -31.89
CA ALA A 837 47.16 -29.32 -33.23
C ALA A 837 48.11 -28.12 -33.27
N THR A 838 49.32 -28.44 -33.68
CA THR A 838 50.55 -27.67 -33.86
C THR A 838 50.46 -26.65 -35.00
N ASP A 839 51.12 -25.49 -34.89
CA ASP A 839 52.30 -25.21 -35.72
C ASP A 839 53.10 -23.93 -35.38
N LYS A 840 54.42 -24.18 -35.39
CA LYS A 840 55.68 -23.41 -35.45
C LYS A 840 55.62 -21.94 -35.89
N GLU A 841 56.18 -21.04 -35.09
CA GLU A 841 57.56 -20.48 -35.16
C GLU A 841 57.87 -19.69 -36.45
N THR A 842 58.06 -18.38 -36.32
CA THR A 842 59.36 -17.75 -36.64
C THR A 842 59.50 -16.43 -35.89
N ALA A 843 60.66 -16.28 -35.28
CA ALA A 843 61.09 -15.14 -34.49
C ALA A 843 61.47 -13.96 -35.39
N ASP A 844 60.96 -12.78 -35.05
CA ASP A 844 61.75 -11.58 -35.20
C ASP A 844 61.45 -10.60 -34.06
N SER A 845 62.50 -9.95 -33.57
CA SER A 845 62.50 -8.83 -32.63
C SER A 845 62.13 -9.09 -31.16
N GLU A 846 63.09 -9.71 -30.49
CA GLU A 846 63.27 -9.85 -29.04
C GLU A 846 63.61 -8.51 -28.32
N LEU A 847 62.94 -7.41 -28.68
CA LEU A 847 63.06 -6.09 -28.04
C LEU A 847 61.71 -5.48 -27.61
N THR A 848 60.60 -6.20 -27.83
CA THR A 848 59.26 -5.92 -27.28
C THR A 848 58.86 -6.84 -26.10
N LYS A 849 59.65 -7.87 -25.79
CA LYS A 849 59.34 -8.88 -24.75
C LYS A 849 59.51 -8.43 -23.29
N LYS A 850 60.15 -7.30 -22.99
CA LYS A 850 60.27 -6.80 -21.60
C LYS A 850 59.23 -5.76 -21.18
N ALA A 851 58.32 -5.37 -22.07
CA ALA A 851 57.23 -4.44 -21.76
C ALA A 851 55.82 -5.05 -21.89
N GLU A 852 55.71 -6.30 -22.37
CA GLU A 852 54.43 -7.02 -22.47
C GLU A 852 54.30 -8.23 -21.52
N GLU A 853 55.36 -8.63 -20.81
CA GLU A 853 55.33 -9.66 -19.75
C GLU A 853 54.82 -9.15 -18.38
N LEU A 854 54.13 -8.00 -18.37
CA LEU A 854 53.32 -7.52 -17.23
C LEU A 854 51.84 -7.36 -17.60
N LYS A 855 51.37 -8.05 -18.65
CA LYS A 855 49.94 -8.36 -18.78
C LYS A 855 49.61 -9.40 -17.71
N LEU A 856 49.23 -8.90 -16.53
CA LEU A 856 48.60 -9.67 -15.46
C LEU A 856 47.52 -10.54 -16.11
N GLY A 857 47.56 -11.84 -15.77
CA GLY A 857 46.59 -12.81 -16.25
C GLY A 857 45.17 -12.29 -16.13
N GLU A 858 44.36 -12.56 -17.15
CA GLU A 858 42.95 -12.19 -17.19
C GLU A 858 42.22 -12.87 -16.02
N GLU A 859 42.20 -12.21 -14.86
CA GLU A 859 41.39 -12.60 -13.71
C GLU A 859 39.92 -12.49 -14.14
N LYS A 860 39.30 -13.64 -14.43
CA LYS A 860 37.88 -13.69 -14.78
C LYS A 860 37.08 -13.28 -13.54
N THR A 861 36.52 -12.06 -13.58
CA THR A 861 35.69 -11.51 -12.51
C THR A 861 34.23 -11.74 -12.83
N GLU A 862 33.51 -12.43 -11.96
CA GLU A 862 32.06 -12.70 -12.06
C GLU A 862 31.31 -11.85 -11.04
N ARG A 863 30.27 -11.13 -11.46
CA ARG A 863 29.40 -10.36 -10.55
C ARG A 863 28.12 -11.11 -10.26
N LYS A 864 27.79 -11.26 -8.97
CA LYS A 864 26.52 -11.80 -8.49
C LYS A 864 25.71 -10.74 -7.73
N VAL A 865 24.40 -10.72 -7.93
CA VAL A 865 23.50 -9.74 -7.31
C VAL A 865 22.48 -10.46 -6.42
N PHE A 866 22.32 -9.96 -5.20
CA PHE A 866 21.42 -10.50 -4.20
C PHE A 866 20.40 -9.42 -3.81
N GLY A 867 19.13 -9.67 -4.09
CA GLY A 867 18.00 -8.88 -3.63
C GLY A 867 17.46 -9.46 -2.33
N ILE A 868 17.72 -8.80 -1.21
CA ILE A 868 17.42 -9.31 0.13
C ILE A 868 16.28 -8.47 0.74
N GLN A 869 15.21 -9.15 1.15
CA GLN A 869 14.11 -8.56 1.91
C GLN A 869 14.24 -8.96 3.38
N GLN A 870 14.28 -7.98 4.28
CA GLN A 870 14.37 -8.21 5.73
C GLN A 870 13.29 -7.42 6.46
N GLY A 871 12.89 -7.88 7.64
CA GLY A 871 11.95 -7.16 8.52
C GLY A 871 10.48 -7.25 8.09
N VAL A 872 10.14 -8.18 7.19
CA VAL A 872 8.77 -8.43 6.73
C VAL A 872 7.87 -8.82 7.89
N GLU A 873 8.35 -9.72 8.74
CA GLU A 873 7.65 -10.27 9.90
C GLU A 873 7.42 -9.20 10.99
N MET A 874 8.24 -8.16 10.99
CA MET A 874 8.12 -7.01 11.90
C MET A 874 7.23 -5.89 11.32
N GLY A 875 6.67 -6.06 10.12
CA GLY A 875 5.97 -4.99 9.40
C GLY A 875 6.88 -3.82 8.98
N ARG A 876 8.20 -4.06 8.87
CA ARG A 876 9.23 -3.06 8.55
C ARG A 876 10.12 -3.55 7.41
N LEU A 877 9.50 -3.75 6.24
CA LEU A 877 10.20 -4.24 5.05
C LEU A 877 11.38 -3.33 4.67
N CYS A 878 12.59 -3.88 4.74
CA CYS A 878 13.81 -3.30 4.21
C CYS A 878 14.22 -4.08 2.96
N THR A 879 14.42 -3.37 1.85
CA THR A 879 14.98 -3.94 0.61
C THR A 879 16.46 -3.57 0.53
N ILE A 880 17.31 -4.60 0.50
CA ILE A 880 18.75 -4.49 0.51
C ILE A 880 19.27 -5.14 -0.77
N ALA A 881 20.11 -4.44 -1.52
CA ALA A 881 20.78 -5.01 -2.69
C ALA A 881 22.27 -5.16 -2.39
N VAL A 882 22.81 -6.36 -2.56
CA VAL A 882 24.24 -6.65 -2.40
C VAL A 882 24.78 -7.17 -3.72
N GLU A 883 25.80 -6.50 -4.25
CA GLU A 883 26.57 -6.97 -5.40
C GLU A 883 27.90 -7.53 -4.90
N VAL A 884 28.26 -8.74 -5.34
CA VAL A 884 29.50 -9.43 -4.96
C VAL A 884 30.27 -9.75 -6.22
N ASP A 885 31.46 -9.18 -6.35
CA ASP A 885 32.41 -9.51 -7.42
C ASP A 885 33.32 -10.64 -6.92
N ILE A 886 33.38 -11.74 -7.67
CA ILE A 886 34.21 -12.91 -7.39
C ILE A 886 35.34 -12.96 -8.42
N LYS A 887 36.58 -13.09 -7.96
CA LYS A 887 37.73 -13.37 -8.82
C LYS A 887 38.11 -14.84 -8.72
N THR A 888 38.45 -15.44 -9.86
CA THR A 888 39.00 -16.80 -9.91
C THR A 888 40.47 -16.70 -10.31
N ASP A 889 41.36 -17.22 -9.47
CA ASP A 889 42.79 -17.23 -9.79
C ASP A 889 43.14 -18.30 -10.85
N ALA A 890 44.39 -18.27 -11.32
CA ALA A 890 44.90 -19.22 -12.32
C ALA A 890 44.85 -20.69 -11.86
N HIS A 891 44.66 -20.96 -10.56
CA HIS A 891 44.53 -22.29 -9.97
C HIS A 891 43.07 -22.70 -9.77
N GLY A 892 42.10 -21.89 -10.23
CA GLY A 892 40.67 -22.16 -10.09
C GLY A 892 40.10 -21.83 -8.71
N LYS A 893 40.87 -21.21 -7.81
CA LYS A 893 40.40 -20.82 -6.48
C LYS A 893 39.64 -19.49 -6.58
N THR A 894 38.39 -19.51 -6.14
CA THR A 894 37.51 -18.34 -6.12
C THR A 894 37.68 -17.55 -4.83
N SER A 895 37.75 -16.22 -4.93
CA SER A 895 37.79 -15.31 -3.77
C SER A 895 36.96 -14.04 -4.04
N ILE A 896 36.52 -13.38 -2.98
CA ILE A 896 35.75 -12.13 -3.07
C ILE A 896 36.71 -10.98 -3.47
N ALA A 897 36.39 -10.27 -4.54
CA ALA A 897 37.14 -9.12 -5.03
C ALA A 897 36.54 -7.79 -4.55
N ASN A 898 35.21 -7.70 -4.50
CA ASN A 898 34.51 -6.48 -4.09
C ASN A 898 33.09 -6.79 -3.61
N VAL A 899 32.57 -5.95 -2.71
CA VAL A 899 31.20 -6.05 -2.18
C VAL A 899 30.58 -4.66 -2.16
N ILE A 900 29.49 -4.47 -2.91
CA ILE A 900 28.72 -3.23 -2.92
C ILE A 900 27.39 -3.45 -2.22
N LEU A 901 27.16 -2.71 -1.14
CA LEU A 901 25.86 -2.65 -0.47
C LEU A 901 25.11 -1.42 -0.96
N SER A 902 23.86 -1.57 -1.35
CA SER A 902 23.01 -0.45 -1.77
C SER A 902 21.60 -0.54 -1.21
N GLY A 903 20.99 0.63 -1.05
CA GLY A 903 19.65 0.76 -0.50
C GLY A 903 19.10 2.18 -0.65
N ARG A 904 17.80 2.31 -0.41
CA ARG A 904 17.12 3.61 -0.31
C ARG A 904 17.08 4.04 1.15
N ALA A 905 17.17 5.34 1.38
CA ALA A 905 17.01 5.95 2.69
C ALA A 905 16.18 7.22 2.56
N ASN A 906 15.43 7.57 3.61
CA ASN A 906 14.64 8.79 3.70
C ASN A 906 14.89 9.42 5.07
N MET A 907 14.89 10.76 5.14
CA MET A 907 14.94 11.45 6.43
C MET A 907 13.56 11.41 7.08
N HIS A 908 13.48 10.85 8.27
CA HIS A 908 12.22 10.73 9.02
C HIS A 908 12.05 11.77 10.12
N LEU A 909 13.15 12.36 10.58
CA LEU A 909 13.17 13.37 11.64
C LEU A 909 14.44 14.20 11.54
N LYS A 910 14.31 15.49 11.83
CA LYS A 910 15.44 16.38 12.12
C LYS A 910 15.15 17.14 13.42
N GLY A 911 16.15 17.26 14.28
CA GLY A 911 16.04 18.02 15.52
C GLY A 911 17.41 18.35 16.10
N GLU A 912 17.40 19.12 17.18
CA GLU A 912 18.57 19.47 17.97
C GLU A 912 18.41 18.88 19.37
N ILE A 913 19.51 18.41 19.97
CA ILE A 913 19.49 18.01 21.37
C ILE A 913 19.99 19.19 22.19
N LEU A 914 19.09 19.77 22.99
CA LEU A 914 19.38 20.88 23.90
C LEU A 914 19.91 20.33 25.23
N GLY A 915 20.93 20.97 25.80
CA GLY A 915 21.53 20.56 27.08
C GLY A 915 22.96 20.03 26.99
N PHE A 916 23.68 20.36 25.91
CA PHE A 916 25.10 20.04 25.73
C PHE A 916 25.97 21.29 25.78
#